data_AF-A0A2T0BCC2-F1
#
_entry.id   AF-A0A2T0BCC2-F1
#
_cell.length_a   1.000
_cell.length_b   1.000
_cell.length_c   1.000
_cell.angle_alpha   90.00
_cell.angle_beta   90.00
_cell.angle_gamma   90.00
#
_symmetry.space_group_name_H-M   'P 1'
#
loop_
_entity.id
_entity.type
_entity.pdbx_description
1 polymer ?
#
loop_
_entity_poly.entity_id
_entity_poly.type
_entity_poly.pdbx_seq_one_letter_code
_entity_poly.pdbx_strand_id
1 'polypeptide(L)'
;MRKRKKGSSFVIVLAITSMIFVVGASVLAMVASDYKNRINESKKVQNLYEADSGLDIVYNLIMKNSEAAIIEANTVVEKLDTTDEGKSEKFKDEFMKFLGIISIPEENILNITESDAPLAQSIAGFKYKQKGTGGNWLWASITPPEATVELTSYVYDNTVDNKSITIGVRSTFASAGDTNKKTVQTTFTVKAPDYTDSNINIYPVYDKKIITADGDLSIDANLPAVVDSTTGEPINNLTKIEGDVWVQGKGVTTNNSEDAFNKYTGGITLTNSVMNLTGNMYTDRSLSIDNNAQAKITGNVYGVNAYLGHESGTGTNKLEIVGDLITDNDLTLNATNGRALMTNFYGINDKNISNITDADIDTDNDIKIAARNSSSIIINKENGNSLKIDDKAYIMGVAYLDTQEKYQTGESIAVKGNYLAYTYLLPNYPNEVELKYYNPLQLISKIDGTDATLEQKADYFDEYYATAGNDVNTSEIEIGQVIATGTYVNTTTNTTAIVPSVMEVNAAMDSKREDFATNVLCMGDINGVINDDLLNRSDIYTRGVQQKTVGSQINFDAIPSIDISSTSAKIIKSADDVTVDGNTISYNSKNENFNSDTNLLIFTTGKVIIKGNTNMKSLIIAENGIDISGNLEFTGNIITAGDIKITGSDVKNLTYDADFTREVIASNYKIFSNVFVGSPKNESVNMGTNMYNVEDCITKGTWRILK
;
A
#
# COMPACT_ATOMS: atom_id res chain seq x y z
N MET A 1 -4.05 -59.43 97.21
CA MET A 1 -3.33 -58.30 96.56
C MET A 1 -2.55 -58.80 95.34
N ARG A 2 -3.03 -58.51 94.12
CA ARG A 2 -2.34 -58.84 92.85
C ARG A 2 -1.14 -57.89 92.66
N LYS A 3 0.10 -58.40 92.75
CA LYS A 3 1.32 -57.65 92.37
C LYS A 3 1.28 -57.39 90.86
N ARG A 4 0.86 -56.19 90.44
CA ARG A 4 0.87 -55.77 89.03
C ARG A 4 2.32 -55.70 88.53
N LYS A 5 2.64 -56.43 87.44
CA LYS A 5 3.93 -56.39 86.73
C LYS A 5 4.11 -55.01 86.06
N LYS A 6 4.56 -53.99 86.80
CA LYS A 6 4.75 -52.62 86.27
C LYS A 6 6.04 -52.43 85.44
N GLY A 7 6.91 -53.44 85.34
CA GLY A 7 8.18 -53.37 84.59
C GLY A 7 8.08 -53.72 83.09
N SER A 8 7.22 -54.66 82.68
CA SER A 8 7.19 -55.10 81.27
C SER A 8 6.55 -54.08 80.32
N SER A 9 5.61 -53.26 80.81
CA SER A 9 5.03 -52.18 80.02
C SER A 9 6.06 -51.09 79.68
N PHE A 10 6.99 -50.79 80.60
CA PHE A 10 8.05 -49.81 80.36
C PHE A 10 9.05 -50.31 79.31
N VAL A 11 9.44 -51.59 79.38
CA VAL A 11 10.33 -52.23 78.38
C VAL A 11 9.68 -52.26 76.99
N ILE A 12 8.38 -52.56 76.90
CA ILE A 12 7.63 -52.55 75.64
C ILE A 12 7.57 -51.13 75.06
N VAL A 13 7.27 -50.11 75.90
CA VAL A 13 7.27 -48.71 75.46
C VAL A 13 8.66 -48.27 74.99
N LEU A 14 9.73 -48.71 75.65
CA LEU A 14 11.10 -48.38 75.27
C LEU A 14 11.51 -49.06 73.94
N ALA A 15 11.09 -50.31 73.74
CA ALA A 15 11.28 -51.04 72.48
C ALA A 15 10.49 -50.40 71.32
N ILE A 16 9.22 -50.06 71.54
CA ILE A 16 8.38 -49.37 70.53
C ILE A 16 8.96 -47.98 70.22
N THR A 17 9.33 -47.20 71.23
CA THR A 17 9.96 -45.88 71.04
C THR A 17 11.27 -45.99 70.27
N SER A 18 12.13 -46.96 70.60
CA SER A 18 13.39 -47.19 69.87
C SER A 18 13.13 -47.58 68.41
N MET A 19 12.12 -48.41 68.15
CA MET A 19 11.70 -48.80 66.80
C MET A 19 11.18 -47.59 66.01
N ILE A 20 10.36 -46.73 66.64
CA ILE A 20 9.88 -45.48 66.03
C ILE A 20 11.04 -44.53 65.72
N PHE A 21 12.02 -44.39 66.62
CA PHE A 21 13.20 -43.54 66.38
C PHE A 21 14.05 -44.05 65.22
N VAL A 22 14.31 -45.36 65.14
CA VAL A 22 15.08 -45.95 64.04
C VAL A 22 14.35 -45.78 62.71
N VAL A 23 13.04 -46.06 62.67
CA VAL A 23 12.22 -45.87 61.46
C VAL A 23 12.14 -44.39 61.07
N GLY A 24 11.88 -43.51 62.03
CA GLY A 24 11.80 -42.06 61.80
C GLY A 24 13.12 -41.47 61.29
N ALA A 25 14.26 -41.86 61.90
CA ALA A 25 15.58 -41.45 61.45
C ALA A 25 15.91 -41.98 60.04
N SER A 26 15.50 -43.23 59.74
CA SER A 26 15.71 -43.83 58.42
C SER A 26 14.90 -43.13 57.33
N VAL A 27 13.63 -42.77 57.61
CA VAL A 27 12.79 -42.00 56.68
C VAL A 27 13.36 -40.59 56.46
N LEU A 28 13.80 -39.90 57.52
CA LEU A 28 14.45 -38.59 57.39
C LEU A 28 15.75 -38.65 56.59
N ALA A 29 16.57 -39.68 56.79
CA ALA A 29 17.79 -39.89 56.02
C ALA A 29 17.49 -40.15 54.54
N MET A 30 16.46 -40.95 54.24
CA MET A 30 15.98 -41.19 52.87
C MET A 30 15.48 -39.89 52.21
N VAL A 31 14.64 -39.11 52.90
CA VAL A 31 14.13 -37.82 52.40
C VAL A 31 15.28 -36.82 52.17
N ALA A 32 16.23 -36.73 53.09
CA ALA A 32 17.40 -35.86 52.94
C ALA A 32 18.28 -36.28 51.75
N SER A 33 18.46 -37.60 51.54
CA SER A 33 19.16 -38.14 50.38
C SER A 33 18.42 -37.84 49.07
N ASP A 34 17.11 -38.07 49.02
CA ASP A 34 16.28 -37.79 47.83
C ASP A 34 16.27 -36.30 47.50
N TYR A 35 16.17 -35.43 48.50
CA TYR A 35 16.25 -33.98 48.32
C TYR A 35 17.61 -33.56 47.76
N LYS A 36 18.70 -34.09 48.31
CA LYS A 36 20.06 -33.84 47.82
C LYS A 36 20.22 -34.33 46.37
N ASN A 37 19.71 -35.52 46.05
CA ASN A 37 19.73 -36.07 44.70
C ASN A 37 18.93 -35.21 43.71
N ARG A 38 17.74 -34.73 44.10
CA ARG A 38 16.92 -33.82 43.28
C ARG A 38 17.62 -32.49 43.02
N ILE A 39 18.25 -31.89 44.02
CA ILE A 39 19.05 -30.67 43.82
C ILE A 39 20.20 -30.93 42.84
N ASN A 40 20.88 -32.07 43.00
CA ASN A 40 21.98 -32.43 42.12
C ASN A 40 21.53 -32.62 40.67
N GLU A 41 20.39 -33.29 40.44
CA GLU A 41 19.79 -33.42 39.11
C GLU A 41 19.33 -32.07 38.54
N SER A 42 18.71 -31.22 39.36
CA SER A 42 18.32 -29.86 38.97
C SER A 42 19.52 -29.04 38.50
N LYS A 43 20.63 -29.09 39.26
CA LYS A 43 21.88 -28.43 38.88
C LYS A 43 22.50 -29.01 37.61
N LYS A 44 22.45 -30.34 37.39
CA LYS A 44 22.91 -30.97 36.16
C LYS A 44 22.13 -30.48 34.94
N VAL A 45 20.82 -30.30 35.09
CA VAL A 45 19.94 -29.79 34.04
C VAL A 45 20.20 -28.31 33.79
N GLN A 46 20.31 -27.51 34.86
CA GLN A 46 20.69 -26.10 34.75
C GLN A 46 22.03 -25.94 34.02
N ASN A 47 23.07 -26.66 34.45
CA ASN A 47 24.38 -26.58 33.81
C ASN A 47 24.36 -27.02 32.34
N LEU A 48 23.43 -27.91 31.96
CA LEU A 48 23.24 -28.31 30.58
C LEU A 48 22.61 -27.19 29.74
N TYR A 49 21.56 -26.54 30.25
CA TYR A 49 20.93 -25.40 29.57
C TYR A 49 21.89 -24.22 29.42
N GLU A 50 22.69 -23.91 30.44
CA GLU A 50 23.70 -22.85 30.35
C GLU A 50 24.79 -23.20 29.32
N ALA A 51 25.19 -24.46 29.24
CA ALA A 51 26.12 -24.91 28.21
C ALA A 51 25.50 -24.82 26.79
N ASP A 52 24.20 -25.12 26.63
CA ASP A 52 23.49 -24.98 25.35
C ASP A 52 23.34 -23.52 24.91
N SER A 53 23.05 -22.61 25.84
CA SER A 53 23.02 -21.16 25.61
C SER A 53 24.32 -20.64 24.98
N GLY A 54 25.48 -21.18 25.39
CA GLY A 54 26.76 -20.87 24.75
C GLY A 54 26.81 -21.24 23.26
N LEU A 55 26.15 -22.31 22.82
CA LEU A 55 26.05 -22.68 21.41
C LEU A 55 25.13 -21.72 20.63
N ASP A 56 24.06 -21.23 21.26
CA ASP A 56 23.13 -20.28 20.63
C ASP A 56 23.76 -18.90 20.44
N ILE A 57 24.60 -18.45 21.38
CA ILE A 57 25.42 -17.23 21.16
C ILE A 57 26.36 -17.41 19.96
N VAL A 58 26.98 -18.58 19.79
CA VAL A 58 27.84 -18.85 18.64
C VAL A 58 27.06 -18.85 17.33
N TYR A 59 25.86 -19.44 17.31
CA TYR A 59 24.97 -19.37 16.15
C TYR A 59 24.67 -17.92 15.75
N ASN A 60 24.32 -17.08 16.72
CA ASN A 60 24.05 -15.65 16.49
C ASN A 60 25.28 -14.89 15.97
N LEU A 61 26.48 -15.21 16.46
CA LEU A 61 27.72 -14.62 15.96
C LEU A 61 27.98 -15.02 14.51
N ILE A 62 27.79 -16.29 14.15
CA ILE A 62 27.93 -16.76 12.78
C ILE A 62 26.95 -16.02 11.86
N MET A 63 25.69 -15.93 12.26
CA MET A 63 24.64 -15.23 11.53
C MET A 63 25.00 -13.78 11.23
N LYS A 64 25.37 -12.99 12.25
CA LYS A 64 25.72 -11.57 12.07
C LYS A 64 26.93 -11.35 11.16
N ASN A 65 27.92 -12.23 11.19
CA ASN A 65 29.07 -12.10 10.30
C ASN A 65 28.76 -12.57 8.88
N SER A 66 27.88 -13.55 8.70
CA SER A 66 27.38 -13.95 7.38
C SER A 66 26.57 -12.83 6.71
N GLU A 67 25.75 -12.09 7.47
CA GLU A 67 25.10 -10.85 6.98
C GLU A 67 26.15 -9.85 6.47
N ALA A 68 27.20 -9.60 7.26
CA ALA A 68 28.29 -8.71 6.87
C ALA A 68 29.04 -9.20 5.62
N ALA A 69 29.25 -10.52 5.49
CA ALA A 69 29.89 -11.13 4.34
C ALA A 69 29.08 -10.96 3.05
N ILE A 70 27.75 -11.09 3.12
CA ILE A 70 26.84 -10.83 1.99
C ILE A 70 26.94 -9.37 1.55
N ILE A 71 27.04 -8.43 2.50
CA ILE A 71 27.19 -6.99 2.21
C ILE A 71 28.46 -6.71 1.43
N GLU A 72 29.59 -7.27 1.88
CA GLU A 72 30.85 -7.07 1.18
C GLU A 72 30.85 -7.74 -0.20
N ALA A 73 30.38 -8.98 -0.28
CA ALA A 73 30.36 -9.75 -1.52
C ALA A 73 29.53 -9.08 -2.62
N ASN A 74 28.32 -8.61 -2.29
CA ASN A 74 27.49 -7.87 -3.26
C ASN A 74 28.16 -6.56 -3.72
N THR A 75 28.75 -5.80 -2.80
CA THR A 75 29.43 -4.53 -3.14
C THR A 75 30.57 -4.72 -4.15
N VAL A 76 31.25 -5.86 -4.10
CA VAL A 76 32.32 -6.21 -5.04
C VAL A 76 31.75 -6.65 -6.38
N VAL A 77 30.74 -7.54 -6.36
CA VAL A 77 30.17 -8.13 -7.57
C VAL A 77 29.41 -7.12 -8.42
N GLU A 78 28.77 -6.13 -7.80
CA GLU A 78 28.09 -5.02 -8.50
C GLU A 78 29.02 -4.17 -9.37
N LYS A 79 30.32 -4.15 -9.08
CA LYS A 79 31.32 -3.39 -9.84
C LYS A 79 31.90 -4.19 -11.01
N LEU A 80 31.47 -5.43 -11.21
CA LEU A 80 31.99 -6.32 -12.24
C LEU A 80 31.07 -6.36 -13.44
N ASP A 81 31.66 -6.15 -14.61
CA ASP A 81 31.02 -6.35 -15.90
C ASP A 81 31.34 -7.76 -16.41
N THR A 82 30.56 -8.75 -15.98
CA THR A 82 30.72 -10.17 -16.31
C THR A 82 29.37 -10.89 -16.37
N THR A 83 29.36 -12.11 -16.92
CA THR A 83 28.18 -12.99 -16.96
C THR A 83 27.67 -13.35 -15.57
N ASP A 84 26.39 -13.72 -15.45
CA ASP A 84 25.77 -14.10 -14.17
C ASP A 84 26.47 -15.29 -13.48
N GLU A 85 26.98 -16.25 -14.26
CA GLU A 85 27.82 -17.34 -13.74
C GLU A 85 29.11 -16.79 -13.11
N GLY A 86 29.78 -15.84 -13.76
CA GLY A 86 31.00 -15.21 -13.25
C GLY A 86 30.73 -14.35 -12.02
N LYS A 87 29.59 -13.65 -11.96
CA LYS A 87 29.13 -12.91 -10.78
C LYS A 87 28.88 -13.87 -9.61
N SER A 88 28.26 -15.02 -9.86
CA SER A 88 27.96 -16.01 -8.84
C SER A 88 29.19 -16.67 -8.24
N GLU A 89 30.15 -17.06 -9.08
CA GLU A 89 31.42 -17.61 -8.58
C GLU A 89 32.16 -16.58 -7.71
N LYS A 90 32.20 -15.33 -8.17
CA LYS A 90 32.90 -14.24 -7.47
C LYS A 90 32.21 -13.84 -6.17
N PHE A 91 30.89 -13.86 -6.12
CA PHE A 91 30.11 -13.64 -4.90
C PHE A 91 30.49 -14.67 -3.84
N LYS A 92 30.48 -15.96 -4.19
CA LYS A 92 30.84 -17.04 -3.25
C LYS A 92 32.28 -16.91 -2.74
N ASP A 93 33.21 -16.46 -3.58
CA ASP A 93 34.59 -16.18 -3.19
C ASP A 93 34.71 -15.05 -2.18
N GLU A 94 34.12 -13.90 -2.47
CA GLU A 94 34.23 -12.74 -1.57
C GLU A 94 33.47 -12.96 -0.26
N PHE A 95 32.35 -13.67 -0.29
CA PHE A 95 31.64 -14.11 0.93
C PHE A 95 32.54 -14.96 1.83
N MET A 96 33.17 -16.01 1.27
CA MET A 96 34.06 -16.88 2.04
C MET A 96 35.32 -16.16 2.51
N LYS A 97 35.90 -15.33 1.66
CA LYS A 97 37.08 -14.53 1.98
C LYS A 97 36.83 -13.55 3.11
N PHE A 98 35.63 -12.97 3.20
CA PHE A 98 35.23 -12.12 4.32
C PHE A 98 35.16 -12.89 5.65
N LEU A 99 34.67 -14.14 5.62
CA LEU A 99 34.56 -14.99 6.81
C LEU A 99 35.89 -15.65 7.22
N GLY A 100 36.78 -15.90 6.26
CA GLY A 100 38.11 -16.49 6.47
C GLY A 100 38.29 -17.83 5.75
N ILE A 101 39.21 -17.87 4.78
CA ILE A 101 39.47 -19.05 3.94
C ILE A 101 40.70 -19.84 4.41
N ILE A 102 40.58 -20.52 5.55
CA ILE A 102 41.66 -21.37 6.08
C ILE A 102 41.10 -22.65 6.71
N SER A 103 41.86 -23.75 6.62
CA SER A 103 41.61 -24.97 7.40
C SER A 103 42.59 -25.05 8.56
N ILE A 104 42.07 -25.15 9.78
CA ILE A 104 42.83 -25.09 11.03
C ILE A 104 42.66 -26.43 11.77
N PRO A 105 43.75 -27.22 11.90
CA PRO A 105 43.75 -28.41 12.75
C PRO A 105 43.56 -28.03 14.23
N GLU A 106 42.99 -28.94 15.02
CA GLU A 106 42.64 -28.74 16.45
C GLU A 106 43.83 -28.24 17.30
N GLU A 107 45.06 -28.61 16.93
CA GLU A 107 46.32 -28.24 17.61
C GLU A 107 46.75 -26.76 17.45
N ASN A 108 46.20 -26.02 16.47
CA ASN A 108 46.65 -24.67 16.12
C ASN A 108 45.60 -23.56 16.36
N ILE A 109 44.44 -23.90 16.93
CA ILE A 109 43.31 -22.97 17.13
C ILE A 109 43.68 -21.78 18.05
N LEU A 110 44.70 -21.92 18.91
CA LEU A 110 45.12 -20.88 19.86
C LEU A 110 46.05 -19.79 19.25
N ASN A 111 46.54 -19.95 18.02
CA ASN A 111 47.53 -19.05 17.40
C ASN A 111 46.99 -18.25 16.19
N ILE A 112 45.67 -18.08 16.08
CA ILE A 112 45.00 -17.47 14.92
C ILE A 112 45.17 -15.94 14.92
N THR A 113 45.62 -15.36 13.80
CA THR A 113 45.66 -13.91 13.59
C THR A 113 44.40 -13.39 12.87
N GLU A 114 44.09 -12.09 13.02
CA GLU A 114 42.82 -11.51 12.56
C GLU A 114 42.68 -11.54 11.04
N SER A 115 43.80 -11.51 10.32
CA SER A 115 43.81 -11.53 8.86
C SER A 115 43.38 -12.88 8.28
N ASP A 116 43.51 -13.97 9.03
CA ASP A 116 43.48 -15.32 8.45
C ASP A 116 42.14 -16.02 8.67
N ALA A 117 41.44 -15.74 9.78
CA ALA A 117 40.13 -16.31 10.08
C ALA A 117 39.23 -15.35 10.90
N PRO A 118 38.65 -14.32 10.27
CA PRO A 118 37.77 -13.35 10.93
C PRO A 118 36.62 -13.99 11.71
N LEU A 119 35.97 -15.02 11.17
CA LEU A 119 34.85 -15.72 11.84
C LEU A 119 35.32 -16.52 13.06
N ALA A 120 36.50 -17.16 13.01
CA ALA A 120 37.04 -17.86 14.17
C ALA A 120 37.37 -16.88 15.32
N GLN A 121 37.94 -15.72 14.98
CA GLN A 121 38.20 -14.67 15.97
C GLN A 121 36.94 -14.01 16.50
N SER A 122 35.92 -13.85 15.66
CA SER A 122 34.59 -13.40 16.06
C SER A 122 34.03 -14.28 17.18
N ILE A 123 34.10 -15.61 17.02
CA ILE A 123 33.63 -16.57 18.01
C ILE A 123 34.48 -16.52 19.28
N ALA A 124 35.81 -16.54 19.15
CA ALA A 124 36.72 -16.51 20.30
C ALA A 124 36.65 -15.20 21.10
N GLY A 125 36.42 -14.09 20.42
CA GLY A 125 36.36 -12.75 21.01
C GLY A 125 34.96 -12.28 21.40
N PHE A 126 33.90 -13.04 21.07
CA PHE A 126 32.50 -12.64 21.17
C PHE A 126 32.22 -11.29 20.48
N LYS A 127 32.66 -11.16 19.22
CA LYS A 127 32.49 -9.93 18.42
C LYS A 127 31.92 -10.24 17.05
N TYR A 128 31.26 -9.29 16.41
CA TYR A 128 30.79 -9.40 15.03
C TYR A 128 31.10 -8.12 14.23
N LYS A 129 31.17 -8.22 12.90
CA LYS A 129 31.40 -7.07 12.03
C LYS A 129 30.11 -6.27 11.82
N GLN A 130 30.20 -4.94 11.95
CA GLN A 130 29.14 -4.00 11.58
C GLN A 130 29.74 -2.78 10.87
N LYS A 131 28.96 -2.11 10.00
CA LYS A 131 29.41 -0.86 9.35
C LYS A 131 29.38 0.31 10.34
N GLY A 132 30.49 1.04 10.43
CA GLY A 132 30.54 2.34 11.12
C GLY A 132 30.07 3.50 10.24
N THR A 133 29.98 4.70 10.82
CA THR A 133 29.49 5.93 10.15
C THR A 133 30.30 6.35 8.91
N GLY A 134 31.52 5.80 8.73
CA GLY A 134 32.36 6.01 7.54
C GLY A 134 32.37 4.86 6.54
N GLY A 135 31.47 3.89 6.64
CA GLY A 135 31.37 2.73 5.74
C GLY A 135 32.37 1.60 6.01
N ASN A 136 33.34 1.80 6.90
CA ASN A 136 34.32 0.78 7.28
C ASN A 136 33.73 -0.27 8.24
N TRP A 137 34.17 -1.52 8.12
CA TRP A 137 33.82 -2.62 9.01
C TRP A 137 34.51 -2.50 10.36
N LEU A 138 33.72 -2.38 11.42
CA LEU A 138 34.17 -2.30 12.81
C LEU A 138 33.70 -3.51 13.61
N TRP A 139 34.44 -3.88 14.65
CA TRP A 139 34.00 -4.90 15.59
C TRP A 139 33.02 -4.32 16.61
N ALA A 140 31.85 -4.94 16.70
CA ALA A 140 30.93 -4.80 17.82
C ALA A 140 31.01 -6.03 18.71
N SER A 141 30.89 -5.87 20.03
CA SER A 141 30.92 -6.98 20.99
C SER A 141 29.51 -7.43 21.35
N ILE A 142 29.32 -8.72 21.57
CA ILE A 142 28.16 -9.26 22.28
C ILE A 142 28.55 -9.60 23.71
N THR A 143 27.59 -9.58 24.63
CA THR A 143 27.81 -10.07 26.00
C THR A 143 28.20 -11.55 25.94
N PRO A 144 29.39 -11.94 26.47
CA PRO A 144 29.79 -13.34 26.53
C PRO A 144 28.80 -14.18 27.35
N PRO A 145 28.59 -15.46 27.00
CA PRO A 145 27.81 -16.37 27.84
C PRO A 145 28.54 -16.64 29.15
N GLU A 146 27.82 -17.10 30.17
CA GLU A 146 28.46 -17.62 31.37
C GLU A 146 29.23 -18.93 31.10
N ALA A 147 28.83 -19.67 30.06
CA ALA A 147 29.52 -20.86 29.59
C ALA A 147 30.86 -20.51 28.90
N THR A 148 31.87 -21.34 29.15
CA THR A 148 33.15 -21.28 28.41
C THR A 148 32.97 -21.93 27.04
N VAL A 149 33.12 -21.14 25.99
CA VAL A 149 33.03 -21.57 24.59
C VAL A 149 34.45 -21.77 24.03
N GLU A 150 34.68 -22.92 23.40
CA GLU A 150 35.94 -23.31 22.77
C GLU A 150 35.68 -23.77 21.33
N LEU A 151 36.51 -23.30 20.39
CA LEU A 151 36.56 -23.85 19.04
C LEU A 151 37.33 -25.17 19.05
N THR A 152 36.75 -26.23 18.48
CA THR A 152 37.39 -27.55 18.33
C THR A 152 37.87 -27.82 16.91
N SER A 153 37.28 -27.16 15.92
CA SER A 153 37.73 -27.26 14.51
C SER A 153 37.25 -26.07 13.70
N TYR A 154 38.00 -25.72 12.66
CA TYR A 154 37.59 -24.72 11.66
C TYR A 154 38.12 -25.19 10.31
N VAL A 155 37.23 -25.69 9.43
CA VAL A 155 37.61 -26.34 8.18
C VAL A 155 36.96 -25.61 7.02
N TYR A 156 37.78 -25.09 6.12
CA TYR A 156 37.31 -24.50 4.86
C TYR A 156 37.39 -25.55 3.75
N ASP A 157 36.25 -25.85 3.14
CA ASP A 157 36.11 -26.65 1.93
C ASP A 157 36.01 -25.71 0.72
N ASN A 158 36.95 -25.85 -0.23
CA ASN A 158 37.03 -25.05 -1.46
C ASN A 158 36.71 -25.86 -2.72
N THR A 159 35.85 -26.87 -2.61
CA THR A 159 35.31 -27.52 -3.80
C THR A 159 34.37 -26.57 -4.55
N VAL A 160 34.49 -26.54 -5.88
CA VAL A 160 33.76 -25.60 -6.76
C VAL A 160 32.25 -25.62 -6.50
N ASP A 161 31.70 -26.81 -6.20
CA ASP A 161 30.27 -27.03 -5.99
C ASP A 161 29.81 -26.77 -4.53
N ASN A 162 30.72 -26.61 -3.56
CA ASN A 162 30.35 -26.64 -2.14
C ASN A 162 31.31 -25.85 -1.23
N LYS A 163 31.67 -24.62 -1.64
CA LYS A 163 32.43 -23.67 -0.81
C LYS A 163 31.76 -23.53 0.56
N SER A 164 32.41 -23.96 1.63
CA SER A 164 31.83 -23.98 2.97
C SER A 164 32.85 -23.93 4.10
N ILE A 165 32.43 -23.42 5.26
CA ILE A 165 33.23 -23.38 6.48
C ILE A 165 32.52 -24.24 7.53
N THR A 166 33.18 -25.30 8.01
CA THR A 166 32.68 -26.16 9.08
C THR A 166 33.40 -25.86 10.39
N ILE A 167 32.62 -25.49 11.40
CA ILE A 167 33.09 -24.99 12.70
C ILE A 167 32.64 -25.96 13.78
N GLY A 168 33.61 -26.60 14.44
CA GLY A 168 33.35 -27.42 15.62
C GLY A 168 33.41 -26.55 16.87
N VAL A 169 32.40 -26.63 17.71
CA VAL A 169 32.26 -25.80 18.91
C VAL A 169 31.94 -26.66 20.11
N ARG A 170 32.63 -26.39 21.21
CA ARG A 170 32.39 -26.97 22.52
C ARG A 170 31.99 -25.86 23.48
N SER A 171 30.90 -26.06 24.22
CA SER A 171 30.46 -25.15 25.28
C SER A 171 30.42 -25.89 26.60
N THR A 172 31.01 -25.29 27.62
CA THR A 172 31.19 -25.87 28.96
C THR A 172 30.64 -24.95 30.02
N PHE A 173 29.84 -25.47 30.95
CA PHE A 173 29.42 -24.71 32.14
C PHE A 173 29.48 -25.54 33.42
N ALA A 174 29.78 -24.86 34.54
CA ALA A 174 29.70 -25.40 35.89
C ALA A 174 29.27 -24.31 36.87
N SER A 175 28.19 -24.56 37.61
CA SER A 175 27.76 -23.69 38.71
C SER A 175 28.84 -23.54 39.79
N ALA A 176 28.94 -22.35 40.40
CA ALA A 176 29.93 -22.07 41.44
C ALA A 176 29.88 -23.07 42.61
N GLY A 177 31.02 -23.69 42.91
CA GLY A 177 31.16 -24.69 43.99
C GLY A 177 30.65 -26.09 43.66
N ASP A 178 30.31 -26.37 42.39
CA ASP A 178 29.85 -27.67 41.91
C ASP A 178 30.93 -28.40 41.08
N THR A 179 31.05 -29.72 41.22
CA THR A 179 31.92 -30.58 40.40
C THR A 179 31.20 -31.13 39.16
N ASN A 180 29.88 -30.96 39.04
CA ASN A 180 29.08 -31.46 37.92
C ASN A 180 29.15 -30.55 36.68
N LYS A 181 30.34 -30.41 36.10
CA LYS A 181 30.55 -29.75 34.82
C LYS A 181 29.73 -30.42 33.71
N LYS A 182 29.11 -29.62 32.86
CA LYS A 182 28.44 -30.09 31.63
C LYS A 182 29.13 -29.50 30.41
N THR A 183 29.31 -30.34 29.41
CA THR A 183 29.97 -29.98 28.16
C THR A 183 29.12 -30.48 27.01
N VAL A 184 28.72 -29.59 26.12
CA VAL A 184 28.03 -29.90 24.87
C VAL A 184 28.94 -29.58 23.70
N GLN A 185 28.83 -30.35 22.62
CA GLN A 185 29.58 -30.14 21.39
C GLN A 185 28.65 -30.22 20.18
N THR A 186 28.83 -29.29 19.23
CA THR A 186 28.15 -29.32 17.93
C THR A 186 29.08 -28.87 16.81
N THR A 187 28.59 -28.98 15.57
CA THR A 187 29.22 -28.45 14.37
C THR A 187 28.27 -27.49 13.67
N PHE A 188 28.76 -26.33 13.24
CA PHE A 188 28.05 -25.41 12.36
C PHE A 188 28.69 -25.47 10.97
N THR A 189 27.90 -25.57 9.92
CA THR A 189 28.37 -25.46 8.54
C THR A 189 27.82 -24.18 7.93
N VAL A 190 28.71 -23.31 7.46
CA VAL A 190 28.36 -22.07 6.76
C VAL A 190 28.61 -22.27 5.27
N LYS A 191 27.62 -22.02 4.43
CA LYS A 191 27.72 -22.07 2.96
C LYS A 191 27.44 -20.69 2.38
N ALA A 192 28.13 -20.36 1.29
CA ALA A 192 27.82 -19.15 0.55
C ALA A 192 26.49 -19.37 -0.19
N PRO A 193 25.55 -18.41 -0.12
CA PRO A 193 24.35 -18.49 -0.94
C PRO A 193 24.69 -18.33 -2.41
N ASP A 194 23.78 -18.79 -3.29
CA ASP A 194 23.89 -18.51 -4.72
C ASP A 194 23.65 -17.03 -4.98
N TYR A 195 24.46 -16.41 -5.84
CA TYR A 195 24.25 -15.03 -6.24
C TYR A 195 22.94 -14.91 -7.01
N THR A 196 22.05 -14.08 -6.51
CA THR A 196 20.85 -13.63 -7.22
C THR A 196 21.07 -12.18 -7.60
N ASP A 197 20.93 -11.87 -8.90
CA ASP A 197 20.96 -10.50 -9.37
C ASP A 197 19.92 -9.71 -8.58
N SER A 198 20.37 -8.74 -7.78
CA SER A 198 19.62 -8.11 -6.69
C SER A 198 18.58 -7.09 -7.17
N ASN A 199 18.16 -7.23 -8.42
CA ASN A 199 17.26 -6.33 -9.11
C ASN A 199 15.82 -6.69 -8.77
N ILE A 200 15.13 -5.77 -8.07
CA ILE A 200 13.70 -5.89 -7.84
C ILE A 200 12.97 -5.19 -8.95
N ASN A 201 12.18 -5.99 -9.63
CA ASN A 201 11.17 -5.55 -10.56
C ASN A 201 10.16 -4.66 -9.84
N ILE A 202 10.02 -3.42 -10.30
CA ILE A 202 8.99 -2.50 -9.82
C ILE A 202 7.70 -2.79 -10.56
N TYR A 203 6.64 -3.11 -9.82
CA TYR A 203 5.32 -3.32 -10.41
C TYR A 203 4.44 -2.08 -10.27
N PRO A 204 3.67 -1.73 -11.33
CA PRO A 204 2.82 -0.54 -11.35
C PRO A 204 1.78 -0.49 -10.20
N VAL A 205 1.32 -1.65 -9.72
CA VAL A 205 0.31 -1.79 -8.66
C VAL A 205 0.72 -1.15 -7.32
N TYR A 206 2.01 -1.00 -7.05
CA TYR A 206 2.53 -0.39 -5.81
C TYR A 206 3.51 0.76 -6.04
N ASP A 207 3.96 1.00 -7.27
CA ASP A 207 4.92 2.07 -7.56
C ASP A 207 4.31 3.45 -7.30
N LYS A 208 4.94 4.20 -6.38
CA LYS A 208 4.52 5.53 -5.88
C LYS A 208 3.16 5.59 -5.20
N LYS A 209 2.44 4.46 -5.11
CA LYS A 209 1.04 4.42 -4.67
C LYS A 209 0.95 4.00 -3.22
N ILE A 210 0.37 4.86 -2.39
CA ILE A 210 0.01 4.51 -1.01
C ILE A 210 -1.30 3.70 -0.97
N ILE A 211 -2.22 3.99 -1.88
CA ILE A 211 -3.51 3.30 -2.00
C ILE A 211 -3.72 2.84 -3.44
N THR A 212 -4.06 1.56 -3.59
CA THR A 212 -4.48 0.94 -4.86
C THR A 212 -5.72 0.06 -4.61
N ALA A 213 -6.86 0.38 -5.22
CA ALA A 213 -8.10 -0.37 -5.02
C ALA A 213 -8.89 -0.62 -6.32
N ASP A 214 -9.47 -1.80 -6.48
CA ASP A 214 -10.46 -2.06 -7.55
C ASP A 214 -11.88 -1.60 -7.15
N GLY A 215 -12.20 -1.63 -5.86
CA GLY A 215 -13.45 -1.12 -5.33
C GLY A 215 -13.47 0.41 -5.21
N ASP A 216 -14.36 0.92 -4.37
CA ASP A 216 -14.47 2.35 -4.05
C ASP A 216 -13.56 2.75 -2.87
N LEU A 217 -13.13 4.01 -2.84
CA LEU A 217 -12.53 4.64 -1.67
C LEU A 217 -13.53 5.62 -1.05
N SER A 218 -13.99 5.34 0.16
CA SER A 218 -14.88 6.22 0.93
C SER A 218 -14.15 6.77 2.16
N ILE A 219 -14.17 8.08 2.33
CA ILE A 219 -13.61 8.77 3.51
C ILE A 219 -14.75 9.54 4.20
N ASP A 220 -15.20 9.03 5.33
CA ASP A 220 -16.29 9.61 6.12
C ASP A 220 -15.92 9.78 7.60
N ALA A 221 -15.87 11.03 8.09
CA ALA A 221 -15.58 11.25 9.51
C ALA A 221 -16.74 10.82 10.43
N ASN A 222 -17.93 10.55 9.88
CA ASN A 222 -19.18 10.31 10.60
C ASN A 222 -19.52 11.44 11.60
N LEU A 223 -19.11 12.68 11.30
CA LEU A 223 -19.35 13.83 12.16
C LEU A 223 -20.43 14.76 11.58
N PRO A 224 -21.47 15.10 12.34
CA PRO A 224 -22.33 16.24 12.02
C PRO A 224 -21.56 17.51 12.40
N ALA A 225 -20.72 18.03 11.48
CA ALA A 225 -20.04 19.32 11.56
C ALA A 225 -19.78 19.83 13.00
N VAL A 226 -18.93 19.13 13.77
CA VAL A 226 -18.53 19.62 15.11
C VAL A 226 -17.42 20.64 14.88
N VAL A 227 -17.46 21.79 15.52
CA VAL A 227 -16.51 22.90 15.31
C VAL A 227 -15.47 22.92 16.44
N ASP A 228 -14.19 23.08 16.11
CA ASP A 228 -13.07 23.24 17.03
C ASP A 228 -13.31 24.49 17.88
N SER A 229 -13.30 24.32 19.20
CA SER A 229 -13.66 25.37 20.16
C SER A 229 -12.61 26.46 20.33
N THR A 230 -11.43 26.31 19.73
CA THR A 230 -10.31 27.26 19.79
C THR A 230 -10.24 28.12 18.53
N THR A 231 -10.54 27.53 17.38
CA THR A 231 -10.40 28.15 16.05
C THR A 231 -11.73 28.53 15.41
N GLY A 232 -12.85 27.92 15.83
CA GLY A 232 -14.15 28.10 15.18
C GLY A 232 -14.27 27.39 13.83
N GLU A 233 -13.34 26.48 13.52
CA GLU A 233 -13.31 25.68 12.29
C GLU A 233 -13.87 24.27 12.50
N PRO A 234 -14.57 23.64 11.54
CA PRO A 234 -15.02 22.25 11.69
C PRO A 234 -13.89 21.27 12.09
N ILE A 235 -14.08 20.51 13.17
CA ILE A 235 -13.34 19.29 13.55
C ILE A 235 -13.66 18.23 12.53
N ASN A 236 -12.68 17.95 11.68
CA ASN A 236 -12.83 16.99 10.59
C ASN A 236 -11.79 15.89 10.80
N ASN A 237 -12.10 14.65 10.41
CA ASN A 237 -11.05 13.65 10.22
C ASN A 237 -10.03 14.27 9.25
N LEU A 238 -8.80 14.51 9.73
CA LEU A 238 -7.69 14.87 8.86
C LEU A 238 -7.08 13.55 8.36
N THR A 239 -7.46 13.19 7.14
CA THR A 239 -6.78 12.11 6.42
C THR A 239 -5.67 12.75 5.58
N LYS A 240 -4.42 12.60 6.02
CA LYS A 240 -3.24 13.03 5.30
C LYS A 240 -2.68 11.85 4.51
N ILE A 241 -2.45 12.05 3.22
CA ILE A 241 -1.98 11.02 2.30
C ILE A 241 -0.74 11.57 1.59
N GLU A 242 0.39 10.89 1.71
CA GLU A 242 1.63 11.20 1.01
C GLU A 242 1.97 10.03 0.08
N GLY A 243 1.81 10.22 -1.22
CA GLY A 243 1.89 9.18 -2.25
C GLY A 243 0.66 9.20 -3.17
N ASP A 244 0.75 8.50 -4.29
CA ASP A 244 -0.33 8.45 -5.28
C ASP A 244 -1.49 7.56 -4.80
N VAL A 245 -2.71 7.89 -5.24
CA VAL A 245 -3.93 7.12 -4.97
C VAL A 245 -4.52 6.66 -6.30
N TRP A 246 -4.71 5.35 -6.46
CA TRP A 246 -5.37 4.77 -7.63
C TRP A 246 -6.58 3.95 -7.19
N VAL A 247 -7.76 4.28 -7.72
CA VAL A 247 -9.03 3.63 -7.35
C VAL A 247 -9.84 3.41 -8.62
N GLN A 248 -10.02 2.17 -9.06
CA GLN A 248 -10.88 1.90 -10.22
C GLN A 248 -12.31 2.42 -9.96
N GLY A 249 -12.92 2.00 -8.87
CA GLY A 249 -14.28 2.38 -8.50
C GLY A 249 -15.35 1.47 -9.13
N LYS A 250 -16.38 1.17 -8.36
CA LYS A 250 -17.50 0.32 -8.79
C LYS A 250 -18.47 1.08 -9.67
N GLY A 251 -18.92 0.43 -10.74
CA GLY A 251 -20.01 0.94 -11.55
C GLY A 251 -21.35 0.81 -10.83
N VAL A 252 -22.35 1.54 -11.34
CA VAL A 252 -23.75 1.31 -10.97
C VAL A 252 -24.14 -0.08 -11.43
N THR A 253 -24.57 -0.95 -10.53
CA THR A 253 -25.03 -2.31 -10.86
C THR A 253 -26.53 -2.39 -11.14
N THR A 254 -27.25 -1.28 -11.03
CA THR A 254 -28.69 -1.20 -11.21
C THR A 254 -29.05 -0.52 -12.53
N ASN A 255 -29.82 -1.22 -13.36
CA ASN A 255 -30.35 -0.73 -14.66
C ASN A 255 -31.38 0.41 -14.54
N ASN A 256 -31.44 1.13 -13.40
CA ASN A 256 -32.29 2.29 -13.23
C ASN A 256 -31.66 3.48 -13.96
N SER A 257 -31.83 3.48 -15.27
CA SER A 257 -31.46 4.53 -16.21
C SER A 257 -32.22 5.85 -16.02
N GLU A 258 -33.06 5.96 -14.98
CA GLU A 258 -33.92 7.12 -14.70
C GLU A 258 -33.23 8.22 -13.86
N ASP A 259 -32.15 7.94 -13.13
CA ASP A 259 -31.46 8.97 -12.33
C ASP A 259 -30.29 9.58 -13.12
N ALA A 260 -30.44 10.82 -13.57
CA ALA A 260 -29.40 11.61 -14.24
C ALA A 260 -28.09 11.75 -13.42
N PHE A 261 -28.15 11.46 -12.12
CA PHE A 261 -27.02 11.53 -11.18
C PHE A 261 -26.22 10.23 -11.07
N ASN A 262 -26.71 9.10 -11.60
CA ASN A 262 -26.04 7.80 -11.53
C ASN A 262 -24.65 7.80 -12.19
N LYS A 263 -24.37 8.72 -13.12
CA LYS A 263 -23.04 8.87 -13.71
C LYS A 263 -21.96 9.33 -12.72
N TYR A 264 -22.35 9.88 -11.56
CA TYR A 264 -21.43 10.39 -10.54
C TYR A 264 -21.12 9.38 -9.41
N THR A 265 -21.64 8.16 -9.49
CA THR A 265 -21.45 7.15 -8.44
C THR A 265 -20.11 6.42 -8.60
N GLY A 266 -19.58 5.92 -7.47
CA GLY A 266 -18.37 5.12 -7.42
C GLY A 266 -17.09 5.93 -7.58
N GLY A 267 -15.96 5.29 -7.32
CA GLY A 267 -14.64 5.91 -7.34
C GLY A 267 -14.23 6.38 -5.95
N ILE A 268 -13.99 7.68 -5.81
CA ILE A 268 -13.45 8.28 -4.59
C ILE A 268 -14.48 9.26 -4.03
N THR A 269 -15.00 8.98 -2.84
CA THR A 269 -16.02 9.81 -2.18
C THR A 269 -15.54 10.29 -0.82
N LEU A 270 -15.60 11.60 -0.62
CA LEU A 270 -15.41 12.22 0.69
C LEU A 270 -16.75 12.72 1.21
N THR A 271 -17.05 12.42 2.46
CA THR A 271 -18.27 12.86 3.14
C THR A 271 -17.93 13.33 4.55
N ASN A 272 -18.40 14.51 4.95
CA ASN A 272 -18.13 15.09 6.28
C ASN A 272 -16.63 15.03 6.71
N SER A 273 -15.68 15.15 5.78
CA SER A 273 -14.27 14.81 6.02
C SER A 273 -13.30 15.82 5.42
N VAL A 274 -12.04 15.83 5.90
CA VAL A 274 -10.95 16.61 5.30
C VAL A 274 -9.82 15.70 4.85
N MET A 275 -9.43 15.84 3.60
CA MET A 275 -8.32 15.11 3.03
C MET A 275 -7.25 16.07 2.53
N ASN A 276 -6.00 15.80 2.90
CA ASN A 276 -4.83 16.45 2.33
C ASN A 276 -3.97 15.40 1.63
N LEU A 277 -3.93 15.44 0.30
CA LEU A 277 -3.13 14.55 -0.54
C LEU A 277 -1.91 15.30 -1.08
N THR A 278 -0.73 14.70 -0.96
CA THR A 278 0.49 15.08 -1.71
C THR A 278 0.85 13.92 -2.61
N GLY A 279 0.59 14.06 -3.91
CA GLY A 279 0.59 12.97 -4.88
C GLY A 279 -0.56 13.12 -5.88
N ASN A 280 -0.58 12.27 -6.89
CA ASN A 280 -1.63 12.23 -7.89
C ASN A 280 -2.79 11.34 -7.45
N MET A 281 -3.99 11.63 -7.97
CA MET A 281 -5.20 10.85 -7.73
C MET A 281 -5.79 10.37 -9.06
N TYR A 282 -6.14 9.08 -9.13
CA TYR A 282 -6.66 8.45 -10.34
C TYR A 282 -7.92 7.64 -10.03
N THR A 283 -8.97 7.82 -10.83
CA THR A 283 -10.14 6.94 -10.78
C THR A 283 -10.83 6.74 -12.13
N ASP A 284 -11.31 5.52 -12.40
CA ASP A 284 -12.16 5.17 -13.56
C ASP A 284 -13.65 5.49 -13.30
N ARG A 285 -13.93 6.21 -12.21
CA ARG A 285 -15.26 6.70 -11.83
C ARG A 285 -15.17 8.16 -11.40
N SER A 286 -15.87 8.57 -10.35
CA SER A 286 -15.98 9.97 -9.97
C SER A 286 -15.12 10.29 -8.75
N LEU A 287 -14.56 11.50 -8.73
CA LEU A 287 -14.16 12.16 -7.48
C LEU A 287 -15.37 12.95 -6.96
N SER A 288 -15.94 12.51 -5.85
CA SER A 288 -17.13 13.09 -5.25
C SER A 288 -16.81 13.73 -3.90
N ILE A 289 -17.03 15.05 -3.80
CA ILE A 289 -16.92 15.81 -2.56
C ILE A 289 -18.34 16.12 -2.09
N ASP A 290 -18.80 15.34 -1.13
CA ASP A 290 -20.17 15.35 -0.63
C ASP A 290 -20.25 15.88 0.81
N ASN A 291 -21.33 16.59 1.12
CA ASN A 291 -21.77 17.01 2.44
C ASN A 291 -20.66 17.39 3.44
N ASN A 292 -20.28 18.67 3.48
CA ASN A 292 -19.27 19.22 4.41
C ASN A 292 -17.88 18.61 4.25
N ALA A 293 -17.53 18.16 3.04
CA ALA A 293 -16.21 17.61 2.76
C ALA A 293 -15.26 18.65 2.15
N GLN A 294 -13.97 18.52 2.47
CA GLN A 294 -12.91 19.31 1.85
C GLN A 294 -11.74 18.44 1.41
N ALA A 295 -11.30 18.61 0.17
CA ALA A 295 -10.10 17.98 -0.36
C ALA A 295 -9.09 19.05 -0.76
N LYS A 296 -7.86 18.91 -0.29
CA LYS A 296 -6.69 19.62 -0.81
C LYS A 296 -5.72 18.62 -1.42
N ILE A 297 -5.45 18.75 -2.71
CA ILE A 297 -4.60 17.83 -3.47
C ILE A 297 -3.44 18.63 -4.05
N THR A 298 -2.21 18.25 -3.71
CA THR A 298 -0.98 18.79 -4.31
C THR A 298 -0.44 17.76 -5.30
N GLY A 299 -0.86 17.90 -6.55
CA GLY A 299 -0.70 16.91 -7.62
C GLY A 299 -1.87 16.99 -8.60
N ASN A 300 -1.86 16.10 -9.60
CA ASN A 300 -2.90 16.06 -10.63
C ASN A 300 -4.02 15.08 -10.25
N VAL A 301 -5.24 15.37 -10.69
CA VAL A 301 -6.42 14.52 -10.49
C VAL A 301 -6.96 14.06 -11.84
N TYR A 302 -7.16 12.75 -11.98
CA TYR A 302 -7.77 12.12 -13.14
C TYR A 302 -9.02 11.37 -12.70
N GLY A 303 -10.16 11.70 -13.28
CA GLY A 303 -11.44 11.03 -13.01
C GLY A 303 -12.34 11.04 -14.23
N VAL A 304 -13.33 10.15 -14.28
CA VAL A 304 -14.41 10.29 -15.26
C VAL A 304 -15.20 11.57 -14.97
N ASN A 305 -15.55 11.81 -13.71
CA ASN A 305 -16.16 13.07 -13.28
C ASN A 305 -15.47 13.65 -12.05
N ALA A 306 -15.66 14.95 -11.84
CA ALA A 306 -15.49 15.60 -10.56
C ALA A 306 -16.83 16.20 -10.13
N TYR A 307 -17.38 15.72 -9.02
CA TYR A 307 -18.70 16.12 -8.54
C TYR A 307 -18.59 16.74 -7.15
N LEU A 308 -18.89 18.03 -7.05
CA LEU A 308 -19.03 18.74 -5.78
C LEU A 308 -20.52 18.96 -5.56
N GLY A 309 -21.18 18.06 -4.86
CA GLY A 309 -22.62 18.14 -4.67
C GLY A 309 -23.12 17.06 -3.74
N HIS A 310 -24.43 17.02 -3.56
CA HIS A 310 -25.08 16.10 -2.63
C HIS A 310 -26.41 15.59 -3.17
N GLU A 311 -26.91 14.50 -2.59
CA GLU A 311 -28.26 13.97 -2.80
C GLU A 311 -29.32 14.54 -1.83
N SER A 312 -28.99 15.16 -0.67
CA SER A 312 -30.04 15.50 0.36
C SER A 312 -29.74 16.53 1.49
N GLY A 313 -29.04 17.67 1.28
CA GLY A 313 -28.45 18.43 2.42
C GLY A 313 -27.59 19.66 2.06
N THR A 314 -27.33 20.51 3.06
CA THR A 314 -26.94 21.93 2.92
C THR A 314 -25.44 22.20 3.21
N GLY A 315 -24.56 21.23 2.96
CA GLY A 315 -23.16 21.30 3.40
C GLY A 315 -22.23 22.12 2.49
N THR A 316 -21.20 22.73 3.08
CA THR A 316 -20.15 23.48 2.37
C THR A 316 -19.08 22.52 1.84
N ASN A 317 -18.90 22.44 0.53
CA ASN A 317 -17.95 21.49 -0.09
C ASN A 317 -16.77 22.25 -0.70
N LYS A 318 -15.54 21.78 -0.49
CA LYS A 318 -14.35 22.44 -1.04
C LYS A 318 -13.43 21.44 -1.75
N LEU A 319 -13.03 21.76 -2.98
CA LEU A 319 -11.98 21.07 -3.71
C LEU A 319 -10.89 22.07 -4.08
N GLU A 320 -9.67 21.84 -3.61
CA GLU A 320 -8.48 22.63 -3.94
C GLU A 320 -7.42 21.72 -4.55
N ILE A 321 -7.07 21.94 -5.82
CA ILE A 321 -6.07 21.18 -6.55
C ILE A 321 -4.93 22.13 -6.91
N VAL A 322 -3.77 21.94 -6.27
CA VAL A 322 -2.52 22.59 -6.67
C VAL A 322 -1.89 21.73 -7.77
N GLY A 323 -2.49 21.83 -8.96
CA GLY A 323 -2.23 20.97 -10.11
C GLY A 323 -3.39 21.00 -11.11
N ASP A 324 -3.38 20.03 -12.04
CA ASP A 324 -4.40 19.91 -13.09
C ASP A 324 -5.56 19.01 -12.64
N LEU A 325 -6.79 19.41 -12.97
CA LEU A 325 -7.95 18.52 -12.96
C LEU A 325 -8.23 18.03 -14.38
N ILE A 326 -8.21 16.72 -14.59
CA ILE A 326 -8.50 16.06 -15.85
C ILE A 326 -9.77 15.23 -15.68
N THR A 327 -10.83 15.60 -16.38
CA THR A 327 -12.09 14.86 -16.41
C THR A 327 -12.41 14.37 -17.80
N ASP A 328 -12.82 13.10 -17.89
CA ASP A 328 -13.30 12.50 -19.13
C ASP A 328 -14.79 12.79 -19.41
N ASN A 329 -15.48 13.35 -18.43
CA ASN A 329 -16.83 13.85 -18.54
C ASN A 329 -16.90 15.16 -17.73
N ASP A 330 -17.80 15.28 -16.76
CA ASP A 330 -18.15 16.59 -16.22
C ASP A 330 -17.36 17.00 -14.97
N LEU A 331 -17.09 18.30 -14.86
CA LEU A 331 -16.90 18.99 -13.57
C LEU A 331 -18.22 19.62 -13.18
N THR A 332 -18.81 19.18 -12.07
CA THR A 332 -20.12 19.65 -11.62
C THR A 332 -20.06 20.25 -10.23
N LEU A 333 -20.59 21.47 -10.08
CA LEU A 333 -20.78 22.16 -8.81
C LEU A 333 -22.28 22.26 -8.51
N ASN A 334 -22.75 21.39 -7.62
CA ASN A 334 -24.14 21.21 -7.20
C ASN A 334 -24.30 21.16 -5.67
N ALA A 335 -23.36 21.76 -4.91
CA ALA A 335 -23.42 21.84 -3.44
C ALA A 335 -24.05 23.17 -2.98
N THR A 336 -24.45 23.27 -1.70
CA THR A 336 -24.82 24.53 -1.01
C THR A 336 -23.55 25.20 -0.48
N ASN A 337 -22.93 26.03 -1.31
CA ASN A 337 -21.61 26.68 -1.17
C ASN A 337 -20.44 25.73 -1.49
N GLY A 338 -20.47 25.16 -2.68
CA GLY A 338 -19.34 24.45 -3.26
C GLY A 338 -18.27 25.40 -3.78
N ARG A 339 -17.01 25.14 -3.46
CA ARG A 339 -15.87 25.89 -3.98
C ARG A 339 -14.86 24.95 -4.63
N ALA A 340 -14.60 25.14 -5.90
CA ALA A 340 -13.53 24.44 -6.62
C ALA A 340 -12.42 25.43 -7.01
N LEU A 341 -11.16 25.07 -6.74
CA LEU A 341 -9.96 25.80 -7.13
C LEU A 341 -8.98 24.83 -7.77
N MET A 342 -8.46 25.16 -8.95
CA MET A 342 -7.43 24.37 -9.63
C MET A 342 -6.49 25.24 -10.48
N THR A 343 -5.31 24.70 -10.86
CA THR A 343 -4.39 25.40 -11.76
C THR A 343 -4.92 25.38 -13.19
N ASN A 344 -5.21 24.19 -13.72
CA ASN A 344 -5.83 24.01 -15.03
C ASN A 344 -6.99 23.01 -14.96
N PHE A 345 -7.90 23.12 -15.92
CA PHE A 345 -8.95 22.14 -16.17
C PHE A 345 -8.83 21.56 -17.58
N TYR A 346 -8.99 20.24 -17.69
CA TYR A 346 -9.00 19.50 -18.94
C TYR A 346 -10.23 18.60 -18.99
N GLY A 347 -11.29 19.07 -19.61
CA GLY A 347 -12.41 18.24 -20.08
C GLY A 347 -12.03 17.62 -21.41
N ILE A 348 -11.61 16.34 -21.41
CA ILE A 348 -10.90 15.74 -22.55
C ILE A 348 -11.80 15.05 -23.58
N ASN A 349 -13.11 14.96 -23.34
CA ASN A 349 -14.02 14.16 -24.15
C ASN A 349 -14.90 15.02 -25.07
N ASP A 350 -14.71 14.84 -26.38
CA ASP A 350 -15.46 15.46 -27.48
C ASP A 350 -16.48 14.50 -28.12
N LYS A 351 -16.68 13.30 -27.58
CA LYS A 351 -17.44 12.26 -28.26
C LYS A 351 -18.93 12.35 -27.94
N ASN A 352 -19.74 12.46 -29.00
CA ASN A 352 -21.11 11.97 -29.01
C ASN A 352 -21.06 10.49 -29.39
N ILE A 353 -21.03 9.59 -28.41
CA ILE A 353 -20.97 8.15 -28.66
C ILE A 353 -22.36 7.66 -29.11
N SER A 354 -22.67 7.83 -30.41
CA SER A 354 -23.91 7.38 -31.03
C SER A 354 -23.79 6.06 -31.82
N ASN A 355 -22.59 5.48 -31.94
CA ASN A 355 -22.30 4.32 -32.79
C ASN A 355 -21.56 3.19 -32.04
N ILE A 356 -22.10 2.73 -30.91
CA ILE A 356 -21.66 1.46 -30.35
C ILE A 356 -22.64 0.38 -30.81
N THR A 357 -22.09 -0.66 -31.46
CA THR A 357 -22.87 -1.78 -31.97
C THR A 357 -23.10 -2.81 -30.86
N ASP A 358 -24.20 -3.58 -30.94
CA ASP A 358 -24.58 -4.59 -29.93
C ASP A 358 -23.48 -5.62 -29.59
N ALA A 359 -22.42 -5.71 -30.40
CA ALA A 359 -21.27 -6.58 -30.17
C ALA A 359 -20.24 -6.06 -29.14
N ASP A 360 -20.32 -4.77 -28.76
CA ASP A 360 -19.45 -4.11 -27.77
C ASP A 360 -20.07 -4.08 -26.35
N ILE A 361 -21.28 -4.65 -26.22
CA ILE A 361 -22.13 -4.61 -25.02
C ILE A 361 -21.79 -5.80 -24.10
N ASP A 362 -21.12 -5.50 -22.99
CA ASP A 362 -21.25 -6.27 -21.75
C ASP A 362 -22.01 -5.37 -20.76
N THR A 363 -22.85 -5.95 -19.91
CA THR A 363 -23.81 -5.23 -19.05
C THR A 363 -23.21 -4.17 -18.12
N ASP A 364 -21.90 -4.18 -17.87
CA ASP A 364 -21.16 -3.15 -17.10
C ASP A 364 -20.63 -1.99 -18.00
N ASN A 365 -20.55 -2.20 -19.32
CA ASN A 365 -20.09 -1.23 -20.31
C ASN A 365 -21.17 -0.21 -20.72
N ASP A 366 -22.46 -0.58 -20.66
CA ASP A 366 -23.56 0.31 -21.07
C ASP A 366 -23.60 1.63 -20.27
N ILE A 367 -23.26 1.59 -18.99
CA ILE A 367 -23.19 2.76 -18.11
C ILE A 367 -21.89 3.55 -18.31
N LYS A 368 -20.76 2.86 -18.56
CA LYS A 368 -19.48 3.51 -18.89
C LYS A 368 -19.57 4.31 -20.18
N ILE A 369 -20.29 3.79 -21.16
CA ILE A 369 -20.54 4.44 -22.45
C ILE A 369 -21.52 5.61 -22.30
N ALA A 370 -22.63 5.40 -21.58
CA ALA A 370 -23.63 6.46 -21.34
C ALA A 370 -23.12 7.60 -20.43
N ALA A 371 -22.07 7.36 -19.63
CA ALA A 371 -21.41 8.36 -18.80
C ALA A 371 -20.34 9.19 -19.55
N ARG A 372 -19.98 8.83 -20.79
CA ARG A 372 -18.92 9.48 -21.60
C ARG A 372 -19.50 10.32 -22.74
N ASN A 373 -20.57 11.05 -22.48
CA ASN A 373 -21.33 11.71 -23.55
C ASN A 373 -20.86 13.11 -23.90
N SER A 374 -20.01 13.73 -23.06
CA SER A 374 -19.33 15.01 -23.34
C SER A 374 -18.71 15.60 -22.07
N SER A 375 -17.48 16.09 -22.12
CA SER A 375 -16.89 16.79 -20.96
C SER A 375 -17.29 18.28 -20.91
N SER A 376 -18.00 18.68 -19.86
CA SER A 376 -18.43 20.08 -19.65
C SER A 376 -18.22 20.55 -18.20
N ILE A 377 -18.38 21.86 -17.97
CA ILE A 377 -18.49 22.44 -16.63
C ILE A 377 -19.96 22.78 -16.35
N ILE A 378 -20.52 22.24 -15.27
CA ILE A 378 -21.92 22.43 -14.88
C ILE A 378 -21.98 23.09 -13.51
N ILE A 379 -22.66 24.24 -13.41
CA ILE A 379 -22.74 25.02 -12.17
C ILE A 379 -24.20 25.32 -11.83
N ASN A 380 -24.65 24.80 -10.69
CA ASN A 380 -25.95 25.14 -10.13
C ASN A 380 -25.85 26.43 -9.31
N LYS A 381 -26.36 27.54 -9.87
CA LYS A 381 -26.21 28.92 -9.33
C LYS A 381 -26.96 29.19 -8.03
N GLU A 382 -28.04 28.47 -7.73
CA GLU A 382 -28.94 28.79 -6.60
C GLU A 382 -28.31 28.60 -5.21
N ASN A 383 -27.02 28.22 -5.17
CA ASN A 383 -26.37 27.66 -4.02
C ASN A 383 -25.01 28.29 -3.65
N GLY A 384 -24.66 29.50 -4.11
CA GLY A 384 -23.38 30.14 -3.69
C GLY A 384 -22.11 29.40 -4.16
N ASN A 385 -22.22 28.66 -5.26
CA ASN A 385 -21.11 27.91 -5.83
C ASN A 385 -20.09 28.83 -6.51
N SER A 386 -18.79 28.55 -6.29
CA SER A 386 -17.67 29.27 -6.88
C SER A 386 -16.66 28.33 -7.53
N LEU A 387 -16.12 28.76 -8.68
CA LEU A 387 -15.10 28.04 -9.43
C LEU A 387 -13.96 29.00 -9.78
N LYS A 388 -12.73 28.61 -9.45
CA LYS A 388 -11.53 29.32 -9.90
C LYS A 388 -10.58 28.37 -10.63
N ILE A 389 -10.19 28.75 -11.84
CA ILE A 389 -9.16 28.09 -12.64
C ILE A 389 -8.09 29.14 -12.93
N ASP A 390 -6.91 28.99 -12.32
CA ASP A 390 -5.90 30.03 -12.31
C ASP A 390 -5.31 30.33 -13.71
N ASP A 391 -5.12 29.31 -14.54
CA ASP A 391 -4.51 29.44 -15.87
C ASP A 391 -5.50 29.09 -16.99
N LYS A 392 -5.62 27.81 -17.40
CA LYS A 392 -6.43 27.43 -18.58
C LYS A 392 -7.49 26.38 -18.30
N ALA A 393 -8.63 26.54 -18.97
CA ALA A 393 -9.67 25.53 -19.08
C ALA A 393 -9.81 25.08 -20.54
N TYR A 394 -9.51 23.81 -20.81
CA TYR A 394 -9.77 23.16 -22.09
C TYR A 394 -11.03 22.29 -21.95
N ILE A 395 -12.04 22.52 -22.78
CA ILE A 395 -13.35 21.89 -22.64
C ILE A 395 -13.81 21.37 -23.99
N MET A 396 -13.67 20.06 -24.19
CA MET A 396 -13.94 19.43 -25.48
C MET A 396 -15.42 19.16 -25.75
N GLY A 397 -16.27 19.32 -24.74
CA GLY A 397 -17.68 19.00 -24.80
C GLY A 397 -18.61 20.16 -24.43
N VAL A 398 -19.91 19.88 -24.48
CA VAL A 398 -21.04 20.71 -24.04
C VAL A 398 -21.96 20.00 -23.05
N ALA A 399 -22.74 20.78 -22.31
CA ALA A 399 -23.70 20.27 -21.34
C ALA A 399 -24.94 19.66 -22.01
N TYR A 400 -25.65 18.85 -21.22
CA TYR A 400 -26.92 18.23 -21.59
C TYR A 400 -27.99 18.60 -20.58
N LEU A 401 -29.20 18.88 -21.07
CA LEU A 401 -30.36 19.05 -20.21
C LEU A 401 -30.98 17.69 -19.90
N ASP A 402 -31.41 17.57 -18.64
CA ASP A 402 -32.15 16.42 -18.15
C ASP A 402 -33.61 16.50 -18.57
N THR A 403 -33.86 16.09 -19.81
CA THR A 403 -35.19 15.95 -20.42
C THR A 403 -35.41 14.49 -20.77
N GLN A 404 -36.68 14.07 -20.89
CA GLN A 404 -37.02 12.66 -21.18
C GLN A 404 -36.29 12.11 -22.42
N GLU A 405 -36.18 12.93 -23.46
CA GLU A 405 -35.20 12.75 -24.54
C GLU A 405 -34.03 13.68 -24.24
N LYS A 406 -32.81 13.17 -24.03
CA LYS A 406 -31.63 14.00 -23.72
C LYS A 406 -31.46 15.12 -24.76
N TYR A 407 -31.28 16.35 -24.28
CA TYR A 407 -31.08 17.51 -25.15
C TYR A 407 -29.66 18.06 -25.02
N GLN A 408 -28.89 18.04 -26.12
CA GLN A 408 -27.56 18.64 -26.20
C GLN A 408 -27.68 20.18 -26.32
N THR A 409 -27.04 20.92 -25.42
CA THR A 409 -26.95 22.39 -25.51
C THR A 409 -25.76 22.82 -26.37
N GLY A 410 -25.60 24.12 -26.60
CA GLY A 410 -24.38 24.70 -27.16
C GLY A 410 -23.34 25.11 -26.11
N GLU A 411 -23.57 24.84 -24.81
CA GLU A 411 -22.80 25.42 -23.69
C GLU A 411 -21.70 24.49 -23.18
N SER A 412 -20.43 24.90 -23.25
CA SER A 412 -19.30 24.19 -22.61
C SER A 412 -19.17 24.51 -21.12
N ILE A 413 -19.61 25.69 -20.71
CA ILE A 413 -19.78 26.07 -19.31
C ILE A 413 -21.25 26.42 -19.11
N ALA A 414 -22.01 25.50 -18.53
CA ALA A 414 -23.43 25.65 -18.29
C ALA A 414 -23.71 26.14 -16.87
N VAL A 415 -24.40 27.28 -16.77
CA VAL A 415 -24.89 27.80 -15.49
C VAL A 415 -26.41 27.64 -15.45
N LYS A 416 -26.92 26.98 -14.39
CA LYS A 416 -28.36 26.73 -14.24
C LYS A 416 -29.16 28.02 -14.44
N GLY A 417 -30.18 27.94 -15.31
CA GLY A 417 -31.03 29.06 -15.72
C GLY A 417 -30.69 29.58 -17.12
N ASN A 418 -29.47 29.41 -17.62
CA ASN A 418 -29.11 29.93 -18.95
C ASN A 418 -29.71 29.15 -20.12
N TYR A 419 -30.02 27.88 -19.89
CA TYR A 419 -30.69 27.03 -20.88
C TYR A 419 -32.06 27.57 -21.34
N LEU A 420 -32.65 28.54 -20.62
CA LEU A 420 -33.88 29.22 -21.02
C LEU A 420 -33.74 29.92 -22.38
N ALA A 421 -32.52 30.27 -22.81
CA ALA A 421 -32.25 30.77 -24.16
C ALA A 421 -32.83 29.85 -25.24
N TYR A 422 -32.76 28.53 -25.06
CA TYR A 422 -33.28 27.55 -26.02
C TYR A 422 -34.81 27.40 -26.00
N THR A 423 -35.51 28.07 -25.08
CA THR A 423 -36.98 28.00 -24.96
C THR A 423 -37.69 29.17 -25.65
N TYR A 424 -36.92 30.17 -26.09
CA TYR A 424 -37.45 31.43 -26.60
C TYR A 424 -37.12 31.60 -28.07
N LEU A 425 -38.05 32.18 -28.85
CA LEU A 425 -37.83 32.56 -30.25
C LEU A 425 -37.44 34.04 -30.33
N LEU A 426 -36.20 34.32 -30.72
CA LEU A 426 -35.66 35.67 -30.82
C LEU A 426 -36.35 36.47 -31.96
N PRO A 427 -36.91 37.65 -31.68
CA PRO A 427 -37.43 38.53 -32.71
C PRO A 427 -36.33 38.98 -33.68
N ASN A 428 -36.54 38.76 -34.98
CA ASN A 428 -35.60 39.11 -36.05
C ASN A 428 -34.30 38.29 -36.08
N TYR A 429 -34.26 37.12 -35.44
CA TYR A 429 -33.19 36.15 -35.70
C TYR A 429 -33.16 35.83 -37.21
N PRO A 430 -31.98 35.82 -37.86
CA PRO A 430 -31.88 35.75 -39.32
C PRO A 430 -32.41 34.43 -39.90
N ASN A 431 -32.39 33.37 -39.11
CA ASN A 431 -32.71 32.01 -39.52
C ASN A 431 -34.07 31.57 -38.98
N GLU A 432 -34.74 30.64 -39.65
CA GLU A 432 -36.03 30.11 -39.19
C GLU A 432 -35.80 29.12 -38.03
N VAL A 433 -36.43 29.35 -36.87
CA VAL A 433 -36.23 28.54 -35.66
C VAL A 433 -37.51 27.81 -35.29
N GLU A 434 -37.42 26.49 -35.10
CA GLU A 434 -38.55 25.66 -34.67
C GLU A 434 -38.30 25.07 -33.28
N LEU A 435 -39.33 25.10 -32.42
CA LEU A 435 -39.32 24.46 -31.11
C LEU A 435 -40.00 23.08 -31.15
N LYS A 436 -39.41 22.10 -30.46
CA LYS A 436 -40.02 20.78 -30.18
C LYS A 436 -40.19 20.63 -28.67
N TYR A 437 -41.21 19.88 -28.26
CA TYR A 437 -41.39 19.50 -26.86
C TYR A 437 -40.41 18.37 -26.48
N TYR A 438 -39.51 18.67 -25.56
CA TYR A 438 -38.60 17.76 -24.86
C TYR A 438 -39.00 17.76 -23.39
N ASN A 439 -39.89 16.85 -22.99
CA ASN A 439 -40.52 16.83 -21.66
C ASN A 439 -39.49 17.10 -20.53
N PRO A 440 -39.66 18.14 -19.70
CA PRO A 440 -40.83 19.04 -19.57
C PRO A 440 -40.76 20.37 -20.35
N LEU A 441 -39.72 20.60 -21.15
CA LEU A 441 -39.43 21.88 -21.80
C LEU A 441 -39.83 21.90 -23.29
N GLN A 442 -40.04 23.09 -23.84
CA GLN A 442 -40.04 23.30 -25.29
C GLN A 442 -38.69 23.90 -25.66
N LEU A 443 -37.94 23.24 -26.54
CA LEU A 443 -36.56 23.59 -26.87
C LEU A 443 -36.37 23.67 -28.38
N ILE A 444 -35.41 24.49 -28.82
CA ILE A 444 -35.01 24.61 -30.23
C ILE A 444 -34.59 23.24 -30.77
N SER A 445 -35.36 22.72 -31.74
CA SER A 445 -35.02 21.49 -32.43
C SER A 445 -34.37 21.74 -33.79
N LYS A 446 -34.80 22.80 -34.48
CA LYS A 446 -34.34 23.09 -35.84
C LYS A 446 -34.01 24.55 -36.06
N ILE A 447 -33.01 24.76 -36.89
CA ILE A 447 -32.61 26.06 -37.44
C ILE A 447 -32.49 25.88 -38.96
N ASP A 448 -33.18 26.73 -39.72
CA ASP A 448 -33.32 26.68 -41.18
C ASP A 448 -33.83 25.33 -41.73
N GLY A 449 -34.85 24.78 -41.05
CA GLY A 449 -35.52 23.54 -41.46
C GLY A 449 -34.72 22.25 -41.23
N THR A 450 -33.49 22.33 -40.72
CA THR A 450 -32.62 21.21 -40.35
C THR A 450 -32.42 21.10 -38.85
N ASP A 451 -32.11 19.90 -38.34
CA ASP A 451 -31.83 19.71 -36.92
C ASP A 451 -30.68 20.63 -36.48
N ALA A 452 -30.92 21.39 -35.40
CA ALA A 452 -30.02 22.43 -34.96
C ALA A 452 -28.67 21.83 -34.53
N THR A 453 -27.60 22.21 -35.23
CA THR A 453 -26.23 21.77 -34.96
C THR A 453 -25.69 22.41 -33.67
N LEU A 454 -24.58 21.87 -33.16
CA LEU A 454 -23.89 22.42 -31.98
C LEU A 454 -23.52 23.90 -32.17
N GLU A 455 -22.90 24.21 -33.31
CA GLU A 455 -22.46 25.56 -33.68
C GLU A 455 -23.66 26.52 -33.73
N GLN A 456 -24.74 26.14 -34.43
CA GLN A 456 -25.95 26.96 -34.49
C GLN A 456 -26.60 27.18 -33.11
N LYS A 457 -26.55 26.20 -32.21
CA LYS A 457 -27.06 26.35 -30.83
C LYS A 457 -26.18 27.29 -30.01
N ALA A 458 -24.85 27.21 -30.16
CA ALA A 458 -23.91 28.10 -29.51
C ALA A 458 -24.06 29.55 -29.99
N ASP A 459 -24.20 29.75 -31.31
CA ASP A 459 -24.45 31.05 -31.92
C ASP A 459 -25.78 31.64 -31.46
N TYR A 460 -26.85 30.83 -31.46
CA TYR A 460 -28.17 31.26 -30.97
C TYR A 460 -28.12 31.72 -29.52
N PHE A 461 -27.40 30.99 -28.67
CA PHE A 461 -27.24 31.32 -27.26
C PHE A 461 -26.50 32.66 -27.07
N ASP A 462 -25.43 32.89 -27.84
CA ASP A 462 -24.68 34.15 -27.83
C ASP A 462 -25.57 35.34 -28.26
N GLU A 463 -26.32 35.18 -29.35
CA GLU A 463 -27.24 36.21 -29.85
C GLU A 463 -28.40 36.48 -28.87
N TYR A 464 -28.89 35.44 -28.18
CA TYR A 464 -29.93 35.58 -27.17
C TYR A 464 -29.49 36.52 -26.05
N TYR A 465 -28.29 36.34 -25.51
CA TYR A 465 -27.76 37.16 -24.42
C TYR A 465 -27.15 38.48 -24.88
N ALA A 466 -26.84 38.64 -26.16
CA ALA A 466 -26.50 39.94 -26.75
C ALA A 466 -27.75 40.85 -26.92
N THR A 467 -28.95 40.27 -26.92
CA THR A 467 -30.21 41.00 -27.09
C THR A 467 -30.61 41.74 -25.80
N ALA A 468 -30.94 43.04 -25.94
CA ALA A 468 -31.29 43.89 -24.80
C ALA A 468 -32.48 43.34 -23.99
N GLY A 469 -32.30 43.19 -22.69
CA GLY A 469 -33.31 42.68 -21.75
C GLY A 469 -33.13 41.21 -21.34
N ASN A 470 -32.15 40.51 -21.93
CA ASN A 470 -31.78 39.15 -21.54
C ASN A 470 -30.48 39.19 -20.73
N ASP A 471 -30.55 38.87 -19.43
CA ASP A 471 -29.38 38.84 -18.56
C ASP A 471 -28.82 37.42 -18.42
N VAL A 472 -27.53 37.24 -18.72
CA VAL A 472 -26.85 35.96 -18.54
C VAL A 472 -26.63 35.68 -17.06
N ASN A 473 -26.92 34.46 -16.61
CA ASN A 473 -26.55 34.06 -15.27
C ASN A 473 -25.05 33.86 -15.19
N THR A 474 -24.39 34.76 -14.49
CA THR A 474 -23.03 34.59 -13.99
C THR A 474 -23.09 34.00 -12.58
N SER A 475 -22.30 32.95 -12.32
CA SER A 475 -21.94 32.49 -10.97
C SER A 475 -20.58 33.09 -10.59
N GLU A 476 -20.06 32.82 -9.39
CA GLU A 476 -18.70 33.23 -8.99
C GLU A 476 -17.64 32.36 -9.69
N ILE A 477 -17.47 32.57 -11.00
CA ILE A 477 -16.55 31.84 -11.85
C ILE A 477 -15.41 32.77 -12.25
N GLU A 478 -14.18 32.34 -12.04
CA GLU A 478 -12.97 33.04 -12.47
C GLU A 478 -12.08 32.05 -13.21
N ILE A 479 -11.87 32.28 -14.51
CA ILE A 479 -11.04 31.42 -15.35
C ILE A 479 -10.08 32.30 -16.14
N GLY A 480 -8.78 32.04 -16.06
CA GLY A 480 -7.77 32.81 -16.78
C GLY A 480 -7.99 32.83 -18.29
N GLN A 481 -7.98 31.65 -18.92
CA GLN A 481 -8.28 31.45 -20.34
C GLN A 481 -9.19 30.24 -20.56
N VAL A 482 -10.23 30.40 -21.39
CA VAL A 482 -11.13 29.31 -21.80
C VAL A 482 -10.88 28.94 -23.26
N ILE A 483 -10.77 27.65 -23.51
CA ILE A 483 -10.63 27.03 -24.83
C ILE A 483 -11.67 25.93 -24.89
N ALA A 484 -12.73 26.11 -25.68
CA ALA A 484 -13.89 25.24 -25.62
C ALA A 484 -14.52 24.98 -26.99
N THR A 485 -15.20 23.85 -27.14
CA THR A 485 -15.95 23.48 -28.35
C THR A 485 -17.26 24.27 -28.50
N GLY A 486 -17.92 24.59 -27.39
CA GLY A 486 -19.16 25.35 -27.33
C GLY A 486 -19.00 26.77 -26.79
N THR A 487 -20.13 27.46 -26.63
CA THR A 487 -20.18 28.78 -25.99
C THR A 487 -19.96 28.67 -24.49
N TYR A 488 -19.51 29.75 -23.88
CA TYR A 488 -19.38 29.85 -22.42
C TYR A 488 -19.73 31.24 -21.93
N VAL A 489 -20.05 31.32 -20.64
CA VAL A 489 -20.28 32.60 -19.95
C VAL A 489 -18.93 33.17 -19.52
N ASN A 490 -18.55 34.33 -20.09
CA ASN A 490 -17.39 35.10 -19.66
C ASN A 490 -17.81 36.05 -18.52
N THR A 491 -17.40 35.74 -17.31
CA THR A 491 -17.73 36.50 -16.09
C THR A 491 -16.93 37.79 -15.94
N THR A 492 -15.80 37.96 -16.65
CA THR A 492 -15.02 39.21 -16.60
C THR A 492 -15.73 40.32 -17.38
N THR A 493 -16.39 39.96 -18.48
CA THR A 493 -17.14 40.88 -19.34
C THR A 493 -18.64 40.83 -19.10
N ASN A 494 -19.13 39.87 -18.30
CA ASN A 494 -20.55 39.52 -18.18
C ASN A 494 -21.21 39.29 -19.56
N THR A 495 -20.48 38.66 -20.48
CA THR A 495 -20.95 38.37 -21.84
C THR A 495 -20.82 36.88 -22.12
N THR A 496 -21.41 36.44 -23.22
CA THR A 496 -21.11 35.16 -23.83
C THR A 496 -19.89 35.28 -24.75
N ALA A 497 -19.23 34.16 -25.04
CA ALA A 497 -18.14 34.10 -26.01
C ALA A 497 -18.15 32.77 -26.76
N ILE A 498 -17.92 32.86 -28.07
CA ILE A 498 -17.75 31.73 -28.98
C ILE A 498 -16.25 31.59 -29.28
N VAL A 499 -15.71 30.36 -29.25
CA VAL A 499 -14.29 30.12 -29.58
C VAL A 499 -14.17 29.15 -30.75
N PRO A 500 -13.88 29.63 -31.96
CA PRO A 500 -13.54 28.76 -33.07
C PRO A 500 -12.03 28.71 -33.34
N SER A 501 -11.44 27.52 -33.17
CA SER A 501 -10.38 26.88 -34.00
C SER A 501 -9.52 25.92 -33.17
N VAL A 502 -9.51 24.65 -33.61
CA VAL A 502 -9.28 23.44 -32.79
C VAL A 502 -7.84 22.88 -32.91
N MET A 503 -6.97 23.48 -33.74
CA MET A 503 -5.77 22.76 -34.21
C MET A 503 -4.65 22.63 -33.16
N GLU A 504 -4.36 23.66 -32.36
CA GLU A 504 -3.42 23.57 -31.23
C GLU A 504 -4.06 22.88 -30.00
N VAL A 505 -5.40 22.88 -29.92
CA VAL A 505 -6.19 22.29 -28.84
C VAL A 505 -6.12 20.77 -28.88
N ASN A 506 -6.21 20.17 -30.08
CA ASN A 506 -6.21 18.73 -30.25
C ASN A 506 -4.93 18.06 -29.73
N ALA A 507 -3.75 18.61 -30.01
CA ALA A 507 -2.50 18.00 -29.55
C ALA A 507 -2.36 17.99 -28.02
N ALA A 508 -2.78 19.07 -27.35
CA ALA A 508 -2.79 19.14 -25.90
C ALA A 508 -3.80 18.15 -25.29
N MET A 509 -4.98 17.99 -25.91
CA MET A 509 -5.99 17.04 -25.45
C MET A 509 -5.58 15.59 -25.69
N ASP A 510 -4.99 15.30 -26.84
CA ASP A 510 -4.53 13.94 -27.18
C ASP A 510 -3.49 13.46 -26.17
N SER A 511 -2.54 14.31 -25.77
CA SER A 511 -1.61 13.98 -24.70
C SER A 511 -2.32 13.67 -23.37
N LYS A 512 -3.35 14.44 -23.01
CA LYS A 512 -4.10 14.20 -21.76
C LYS A 512 -4.98 12.95 -21.83
N ARG A 513 -5.50 12.59 -23.01
CA ARG A 513 -6.20 11.32 -23.27
C ARG A 513 -5.26 10.13 -23.14
N GLU A 514 -4.05 10.24 -23.65
CA GLU A 514 -3.00 9.23 -23.49
C GLU A 514 -2.57 9.07 -22.03
N ASP A 515 -2.43 10.17 -21.30
CA ASP A 515 -2.16 10.15 -19.86
C ASP A 515 -3.30 9.48 -19.09
N PHE A 516 -4.56 9.77 -19.44
CA PHE A 516 -5.73 9.15 -18.83
C PHE A 516 -5.74 7.64 -19.08
N ALA A 517 -5.57 7.20 -20.34
CA ALA A 517 -5.46 5.78 -20.66
C ALA A 517 -4.33 5.09 -19.91
N THR A 518 -3.15 5.71 -19.86
CA THR A 518 -1.98 5.13 -19.19
C THR A 518 -2.19 5.01 -17.68
N ASN A 519 -2.61 6.10 -17.03
CA ASN A 519 -2.63 6.17 -15.56
C ASN A 519 -3.91 5.63 -14.95
N VAL A 520 -5.07 5.86 -15.57
CA VAL A 520 -6.37 5.40 -15.07
C VAL A 520 -6.65 3.98 -15.54
N LEU A 521 -6.69 3.75 -16.87
CA LEU A 521 -7.11 2.47 -17.45
C LEU A 521 -6.04 1.38 -17.39
N CYS A 522 -4.76 1.77 -17.25
CA CYS A 522 -3.62 0.84 -17.24
C CYS A 522 -2.75 0.94 -15.96
N MET A 523 -3.22 1.59 -14.89
CA MET A 523 -2.49 1.71 -13.60
C MET A 523 -1.08 2.32 -13.69
N GLY A 524 -0.82 3.16 -14.69
CA GLY A 524 0.47 3.80 -14.94
C GLY A 524 1.43 2.98 -15.80
N ASP A 525 0.97 1.89 -16.43
CA ASP A 525 1.79 1.05 -17.29
C ASP A 525 1.00 0.37 -18.42
N ILE A 526 1.40 0.67 -19.65
CA ILE A 526 0.82 0.14 -20.88
C ILE A 526 1.49 -1.16 -21.38
N ASN A 527 2.59 -1.61 -20.76
CA ASN A 527 3.29 -2.81 -21.18
C ASN A 527 2.37 -4.04 -21.07
N GLY A 528 2.42 -4.90 -22.09
CA GLY A 528 1.56 -6.09 -22.19
C GLY A 528 0.10 -5.79 -22.58
N VAL A 529 -0.29 -4.51 -22.70
CA VAL A 529 -1.60 -4.07 -23.20
C VAL A 529 -1.48 -3.63 -24.66
N ILE A 530 -0.46 -2.85 -24.99
CA ILE A 530 -0.19 -2.36 -26.34
C ILE A 530 0.52 -3.43 -27.16
N ASN A 531 0.00 -3.68 -28.35
CA ASN A 531 0.65 -4.40 -29.43
C ASN A 531 0.70 -3.48 -30.66
N ASP A 532 1.91 -3.26 -31.20
CA ASP A 532 2.20 -2.24 -32.23
C ASP A 532 1.29 -2.31 -33.47
N ASP A 533 0.64 -3.46 -33.72
CA ASP A 533 -0.23 -3.69 -34.87
C ASP A 533 -1.75 -3.54 -34.61
N LEU A 534 -2.23 -3.43 -33.36
CA LEU A 534 -3.68 -3.50 -33.06
C LEU A 534 -4.23 -2.52 -32.00
N LEU A 535 -3.45 -2.04 -31.02
CA LEU A 535 -3.95 -1.16 -29.96
C LEU A 535 -2.89 -0.14 -29.52
N ASN A 536 -3.12 1.14 -29.76
CA ASN A 536 -2.32 2.25 -29.21
C ASN A 536 -3.04 2.95 -28.02
N ARG A 537 -2.38 3.94 -27.39
CA ARG A 537 -2.95 4.68 -26.25
C ARG A 537 -4.26 5.40 -26.57
N SER A 538 -4.36 5.98 -27.77
CA SER A 538 -5.57 6.65 -28.24
C SER A 538 -6.72 5.66 -28.42
N ASP A 539 -6.42 4.44 -28.88
CA ASP A 539 -7.42 3.36 -28.99
C ASP A 539 -7.90 2.90 -27.60
N ILE A 540 -6.99 2.76 -26.63
CA ILE A 540 -7.33 2.40 -25.24
C ILE A 540 -8.26 3.45 -24.64
N TYR A 541 -7.89 4.73 -24.72
CA TYR A 541 -8.75 5.83 -24.28
C TYR A 541 -10.11 5.77 -24.98
N THR A 542 -10.10 5.52 -26.29
CA THR A 542 -11.30 5.51 -27.11
C THR A 542 -12.28 4.43 -26.73
N ARG A 543 -11.78 3.25 -26.38
CA ARG A 543 -12.60 2.14 -25.89
C ARG A 543 -13.12 2.39 -24.47
N GLY A 544 -12.35 3.05 -23.61
CA GLY A 544 -12.78 3.34 -22.23
C GLY A 544 -12.88 2.11 -21.33
N VAL A 545 -12.22 1.03 -21.71
CA VAL A 545 -12.27 -0.23 -20.96
C VAL A 545 -11.05 -0.30 -20.05
N GLN A 546 -11.29 -0.65 -18.78
CA GLN A 546 -10.23 -0.90 -17.81
C GLN A 546 -9.36 -2.07 -18.28
N GLN A 547 -8.05 -1.86 -18.40
CA GLN A 547 -7.11 -2.86 -18.91
C GLN A 547 -6.36 -3.59 -17.78
N LYS A 548 -6.08 -2.90 -16.68
CA LYS A 548 -5.36 -3.45 -15.52
C LYS A 548 -6.12 -3.14 -14.23
N THR A 549 -6.18 -4.11 -13.32
CA THR A 549 -6.84 -4.02 -12.01
C THR A 549 -5.97 -4.74 -10.99
N VAL A 550 -6.15 -4.49 -9.69
CA VAL A 550 -5.51 -5.26 -8.62
C VAL A 550 -5.74 -6.75 -8.83
N GLY A 551 -6.97 -7.16 -9.13
CA GLY A 551 -7.31 -8.57 -9.42
C GLY A 551 -6.57 -9.16 -10.61
N SER A 552 -6.17 -8.36 -11.61
CA SER A 552 -5.36 -8.83 -12.75
C SER A 552 -3.86 -8.69 -12.56
N GLN A 553 -3.42 -7.87 -11.59
CA GLN A 553 -2.00 -7.63 -11.29
C GLN A 553 -1.50 -8.43 -10.07
N ILE A 554 -2.41 -8.93 -9.23
CA ILE A 554 -2.13 -9.73 -8.03
C ILE A 554 -2.76 -11.12 -8.16
N ASN A 555 -1.94 -12.16 -7.99
CA ASN A 555 -2.38 -13.55 -7.90
C ASN A 555 -2.65 -13.92 -6.44
N PHE A 556 -3.92 -13.83 -6.02
CA PHE A 556 -4.36 -14.22 -4.69
C PHE A 556 -4.30 -15.74 -4.45
N ASP A 557 -4.32 -16.56 -5.50
CA ASP A 557 -4.15 -18.02 -5.38
C ASP A 557 -2.72 -18.45 -5.05
N ALA A 558 -1.74 -17.55 -5.11
CA ALA A 558 -0.36 -17.83 -4.70
C ALA A 558 -0.22 -18.06 -3.18
N ILE A 559 -1.28 -17.80 -2.40
CA ILE A 559 -1.32 -17.95 -0.94
C ILE A 559 -0.90 -19.36 -0.48
N PRO A 560 -1.44 -20.51 -0.93
CA PRO A 560 -1.34 -21.78 -0.19
C PRO A 560 0.05 -22.43 -0.13
N SER A 561 1.01 -22.07 -0.98
CA SER A 561 2.27 -22.81 -1.15
C SER A 561 3.45 -22.31 -0.31
N ILE A 562 3.24 -21.27 0.50
CA ILE A 562 4.35 -20.57 1.14
C ILE A 562 4.66 -21.17 2.52
N ASP A 563 5.84 -21.79 2.65
CA ASP A 563 6.49 -22.18 3.92
C ASP A 563 7.52 -21.10 4.26
N ILE A 564 7.41 -20.43 5.41
CA ILE A 564 8.17 -19.18 5.68
C ILE A 564 8.89 -19.22 7.02
N SER A 565 10.20 -19.02 6.96
CA SER A 565 11.01 -18.40 8.02
C SER A 565 11.57 -17.09 7.46
N SER A 566 11.02 -15.93 7.84
CA SER A 566 11.53 -14.60 7.46
C SER A 566 12.06 -13.87 8.68
N THR A 567 13.16 -13.12 8.50
CA THR A 567 13.87 -12.42 9.59
C THR A 567 13.68 -10.90 9.59
N SER A 568 13.24 -10.27 8.50
CA SER A 568 13.15 -8.79 8.38
C SER A 568 11.74 -8.21 8.44
N ALA A 569 10.70 -9.00 8.14
CA ALA A 569 9.32 -8.60 8.31
C ALA A 569 8.51 -9.73 8.97
N LYS A 570 7.55 -9.34 9.82
CA LYS A 570 6.59 -10.27 10.38
C LYS A 570 5.43 -10.44 9.40
N ILE A 571 5.19 -11.69 9.00
CA ILE A 571 4.25 -12.02 7.92
C ILE A 571 2.97 -12.58 8.50
N ILE A 572 1.84 -11.97 8.11
CA ILE A 572 0.50 -12.40 8.44
C ILE A 572 -0.16 -12.88 7.16
N LYS A 573 -0.43 -14.17 7.11
CA LYS A 573 -1.12 -14.84 6.02
C LYS A 573 -2.42 -15.44 6.52
N SER A 574 -3.52 -15.11 5.87
CA SER A 574 -4.84 -15.55 6.28
C SER A 574 -5.76 -15.80 5.08
N ALA A 575 -6.63 -16.80 5.19
CA ALA A 575 -7.79 -16.92 4.30
C ALA A 575 -9.01 -16.16 4.86
N ASP A 576 -8.99 -15.89 6.17
CA ASP A 576 -10.02 -15.17 6.91
C ASP A 576 -9.65 -13.69 7.10
N ASP A 577 -10.59 -12.91 7.61
CA ASP A 577 -10.39 -11.51 7.99
C ASP A 577 -9.21 -11.33 8.96
N VAL A 578 -8.48 -10.25 8.78
CA VAL A 578 -7.37 -9.82 9.63
C VAL A 578 -7.76 -8.53 10.33
N THR A 579 -7.77 -8.52 11.65
CA THR A 579 -8.03 -7.32 12.44
C THR A 579 -6.74 -6.83 13.08
N VAL A 580 -6.43 -5.55 12.90
CA VAL A 580 -5.35 -4.83 13.57
C VAL A 580 -5.99 -3.85 14.56
N ASP A 581 -5.72 -4.02 15.86
CA ASP A 581 -6.23 -3.16 16.93
C ASP A 581 -5.07 -2.72 17.83
N GLY A 582 -4.62 -1.47 17.65
CA GLY A 582 -3.37 -1.00 18.20
C GLY A 582 -2.20 -1.88 17.77
N ASN A 583 -1.49 -2.45 18.73
CA ASN A 583 -0.31 -3.30 18.48
C ASN A 583 -0.65 -4.79 18.38
N THR A 584 -1.93 -5.16 18.28
CA THR A 584 -2.39 -6.55 18.21
C THR A 584 -2.97 -6.86 16.84
N ILE A 585 -2.60 -8.00 16.28
CA ILE A 585 -3.14 -8.57 15.05
C ILE A 585 -3.90 -9.84 15.40
N SER A 586 -5.15 -9.95 14.95
CA SER A 586 -6.05 -11.07 15.19
C SER A 586 -6.51 -11.68 13.86
N TYR A 587 -6.33 -12.99 13.70
CA TYR A 587 -6.69 -13.74 12.48
C TYR A 587 -6.73 -15.25 12.79
N ASN A 588 -7.59 -16.05 12.15
CA ASN A 588 -7.65 -17.51 12.35
C ASN A 588 -7.68 -17.97 13.83
N SER A 589 -8.39 -17.24 14.70
CA SER A 589 -8.38 -17.45 16.17
C SER A 589 -7.01 -17.32 16.86
N LYS A 590 -6.02 -16.73 16.20
CA LYS A 590 -4.71 -16.36 16.73
C LYS A 590 -4.68 -14.87 17.06
N ASN A 591 -3.88 -14.53 18.08
CA ASN A 591 -3.55 -13.15 18.43
C ASN A 591 -2.05 -13.01 18.49
N GLU A 592 -1.56 -11.96 17.86
CA GLU A 592 -0.15 -11.72 17.66
C GLU A 592 0.18 -10.24 17.89
N ASN A 593 1.19 -9.97 18.71
CA ASN A 593 1.63 -8.59 18.96
C ASN A 593 2.73 -8.17 18.00
N PHE A 594 2.82 -6.88 17.71
CA PHE A 594 3.93 -6.26 16.98
C PHE A 594 4.36 -4.94 17.65
N ASN A 595 5.53 -4.44 17.27
CA ASN A 595 5.98 -3.09 17.64
C ASN A 595 5.88 -2.18 16.42
N SER A 596 5.72 -0.86 16.60
CA SER A 596 5.62 0.12 15.50
C SER A 596 6.79 0.09 14.53
N ASP A 597 7.99 -0.29 15.00
CA ASP A 597 9.19 -0.42 14.16
C ASP A 597 9.28 -1.76 13.41
N THR A 598 8.31 -2.66 13.62
CA THR A 598 8.27 -3.96 12.94
C THR A 598 7.76 -3.75 11.53
N ASN A 599 8.55 -4.15 10.53
CA ASN A 599 8.06 -4.25 9.17
C ASN A 599 7.02 -5.38 9.11
N LEU A 600 5.81 -5.06 8.65
CA LEU A 600 4.71 -6.00 8.54
C LEU A 600 4.41 -6.30 7.07
N LEU A 601 4.07 -7.55 6.79
CA LEU A 601 3.45 -7.95 5.55
C LEU A 601 2.13 -8.64 5.88
N ILE A 602 1.02 -8.05 5.47
CA ILE A 602 -0.31 -8.64 5.61
C ILE A 602 -0.78 -9.05 4.21
N PHE A 603 -0.96 -10.35 4.00
CA PHE A 603 -1.50 -10.89 2.77
C PHE A 603 -2.71 -11.78 3.09
N THR A 604 -3.90 -11.40 2.64
CA THR A 604 -5.13 -12.14 2.97
C THR A 604 -6.12 -12.20 1.83
N THR A 605 -6.88 -13.30 1.72
CA THR A 605 -8.12 -13.32 0.90
C THR A 605 -9.28 -12.68 1.64
N GLY A 606 -9.23 -12.57 2.96
CA GLY A 606 -10.26 -11.93 3.79
C GLY A 606 -10.19 -10.41 3.77
N LYS A 607 -11.04 -9.78 4.57
CA LYS A 607 -11.06 -8.33 4.80
C LYS A 607 -9.95 -7.94 5.77
N VAL A 608 -9.39 -6.73 5.63
CA VAL A 608 -8.51 -6.15 6.67
C VAL A 608 -9.26 -5.07 7.44
N ILE A 609 -9.22 -5.11 8.76
CA ILE A 609 -9.89 -4.14 9.64
C ILE A 609 -8.83 -3.52 10.55
N ILE A 610 -8.53 -2.23 10.35
CA ILE A 610 -7.60 -1.46 11.17
C ILE A 610 -8.42 -0.55 12.09
N LYS A 611 -8.19 -0.65 13.40
CA LYS A 611 -8.88 0.12 14.42
C LYS A 611 -7.95 0.47 15.58
N GLY A 612 -8.46 1.30 16.50
CA GLY A 612 -7.70 1.76 17.66
C GLY A 612 -6.63 2.79 17.29
N ASN A 613 -5.70 3.08 18.20
CA ASN A 613 -4.55 3.92 17.92
C ASN A 613 -3.39 3.03 17.47
N THR A 614 -3.07 3.07 16.18
CA THR A 614 -2.16 2.12 15.53
C THR A 614 -1.04 2.88 14.83
N ASN A 615 0.20 2.45 15.06
CA ASN A 615 1.36 2.89 14.31
C ASN A 615 2.02 1.67 13.68
N MET A 616 2.12 1.63 12.35
CA MET A 616 2.64 0.45 11.64
C MET A 616 3.35 0.81 10.33
N LYS A 617 4.44 0.08 10.06
CA LYS A 617 5.05 0.02 8.73
C LYS A 617 4.64 -1.28 8.06
N SER A 618 3.81 -1.22 7.01
CA SER A 618 3.24 -2.43 6.41
C SER A 618 3.03 -2.36 4.91
N LEU A 619 3.26 -3.49 4.25
CA LEU A 619 2.65 -3.79 2.96
C LEU A 619 1.38 -4.61 3.22
N ILE A 620 0.21 -4.05 2.90
CA ILE A 620 -1.09 -4.72 3.05
C ILE A 620 -1.63 -5.06 1.66
N ILE A 621 -1.90 -6.34 1.43
CA ILE A 621 -2.51 -6.87 0.22
C ILE A 621 -3.72 -7.72 0.62
N ALA A 622 -4.92 -7.30 0.22
CA ALA A 622 -6.17 -7.96 0.58
C ALA A 622 -7.04 -8.22 -0.66
N GLU A 623 -7.56 -9.43 -0.83
CA GLU A 623 -8.50 -9.69 -1.94
C GLU A 623 -9.83 -8.97 -1.69
N ASN A 624 -10.33 -9.06 -0.45
CA ASN A 624 -11.51 -8.32 -0.01
C ASN A 624 -11.13 -6.93 0.54
N GLY A 625 -12.13 -6.16 0.93
CA GLY A 625 -11.96 -4.75 1.30
C GLY A 625 -11.10 -4.47 2.54
N ILE A 626 -10.90 -3.19 2.81
CA ILE A 626 -10.10 -2.69 3.94
C ILE A 626 -10.88 -1.59 4.67
N ASP A 627 -11.15 -1.80 5.95
CA ASP A 627 -11.75 -0.78 6.81
C ASP A 627 -10.68 -0.18 7.71
N ILE A 628 -10.61 1.14 7.76
CA ILE A 628 -9.71 1.90 8.61
C ILE A 628 -10.54 2.79 9.52
N SER A 629 -10.32 2.67 10.82
CA SER A 629 -10.94 3.48 11.86
C SER A 629 -9.92 3.78 12.96
N GLY A 630 -10.21 4.73 13.85
CA GLY A 630 -9.24 5.13 14.88
C GLY A 630 -8.07 5.96 14.32
N ASN A 631 -7.09 6.21 15.17
CA ASN A 631 -5.89 6.96 14.81
C ASN A 631 -4.89 6.02 14.12
N LEU A 632 -4.36 6.42 12.97
CA LEU A 632 -3.43 5.60 12.19
C LEU A 632 -2.23 6.42 11.72
N GLU A 633 -1.03 6.01 12.14
CA GLU A 633 0.24 6.38 11.52
C GLU A 633 0.72 5.18 10.68
N PHE A 634 0.60 5.28 9.37
CA PHE A 634 0.89 4.18 8.44
C PHE A 634 2.00 4.56 7.46
N THR A 635 2.98 3.66 7.30
CA THR A 635 3.99 3.76 6.25
C THR A 635 3.99 2.49 5.39
N GLY A 636 3.89 2.62 4.07
CA GLY A 636 3.97 1.49 3.13
C GLY A 636 2.94 1.55 2.01
N ASN A 637 2.22 0.45 1.75
CA ASN A 637 1.18 0.39 0.72
C ASN A 637 -0.07 -0.36 1.21
N ILE A 638 -1.22 0.09 0.72
CA ILE A 638 -2.52 -0.54 0.91
C ILE A 638 -3.06 -0.92 -0.48
N ILE A 639 -3.16 -2.22 -0.73
CA ILE A 639 -3.55 -2.77 -2.03
C ILE A 639 -4.74 -3.71 -1.83
N THR A 640 -5.84 -3.50 -2.55
CA THR A 640 -7.02 -4.38 -2.44
C THR A 640 -7.82 -4.53 -3.72
N ALA A 641 -8.41 -5.71 -3.96
CA ALA A 641 -9.40 -5.89 -5.01
C ALA A 641 -10.84 -5.52 -4.55
N GLY A 642 -11.01 -5.11 -3.28
CA GLY A 642 -12.26 -4.64 -2.69
C GLY A 642 -12.31 -3.14 -2.45
N ASP A 643 -13.26 -2.73 -1.61
CA ASP A 643 -13.45 -1.32 -1.22
C ASP A 643 -12.52 -0.93 -0.07
N ILE A 644 -12.14 0.34 -0.01
CA ILE A 644 -11.46 0.94 1.14
C ILE A 644 -12.40 1.93 1.82
N LYS A 645 -12.59 1.77 3.13
CA LYS A 645 -13.43 2.66 3.95
C LYS A 645 -12.61 3.26 5.08
N ILE A 646 -12.38 4.57 5.02
CA ILE A 646 -11.73 5.32 6.09
C ILE A 646 -12.81 6.04 6.88
N THR A 647 -12.97 5.68 8.14
CA THR A 647 -14.08 6.13 8.97
C THR A 647 -13.65 6.75 10.30
N GLY A 648 -14.55 7.56 10.86
CA GLY A 648 -14.41 8.15 12.19
C GLY A 648 -13.52 9.40 12.22
N SER A 649 -13.64 10.18 13.29
CA SER A 649 -13.06 11.52 13.42
C SER A 649 -11.56 11.56 13.72
N ASP A 650 -10.93 10.44 14.07
CA ASP A 650 -9.52 10.40 14.42
C ASP A 650 -8.62 10.69 13.21
N VAL A 651 -7.37 11.12 13.46
CA VAL A 651 -6.38 11.46 12.42
C VAL A 651 -5.85 10.19 11.74
N LYS A 652 -5.72 10.21 10.41
CA LYS A 652 -5.08 9.14 9.63
C LYS A 652 -3.96 9.73 8.78
N ASN A 653 -2.73 9.33 9.04
CA ASN A 653 -1.55 9.72 8.27
C ASN A 653 -1.03 8.50 7.51
N LEU A 654 -1.15 8.52 6.19
CA LEU A 654 -0.74 7.44 5.29
C LEU A 654 0.43 7.92 4.43
N THR A 655 1.58 7.27 4.56
CA THR A 655 2.83 7.69 3.87
C THR A 655 3.38 6.55 3.03
N TYR A 656 3.58 6.78 1.74
CA TYR A 656 4.31 5.87 0.86
C TYR A 656 5.81 5.98 1.12
N ASP A 657 6.46 4.83 1.31
CA ASP A 657 7.92 4.72 1.45
C ASP A 657 8.42 3.64 0.49
N ALA A 658 9.06 4.10 -0.60
CA ALA A 658 9.56 3.22 -1.65
C ALA A 658 10.62 2.24 -1.15
N ASP A 659 11.48 2.67 -0.22
CA ASP A 659 12.58 1.85 0.27
C ASP A 659 12.04 0.75 1.18
N PHE A 660 11.08 1.09 2.04
CA PHE A 660 10.35 0.10 2.85
C PHE A 660 9.64 -0.93 1.97
N THR A 661 8.84 -0.51 0.98
CA THR A 661 8.11 -1.44 0.10
C THR A 661 9.07 -2.40 -0.61
N ARG A 662 10.17 -1.86 -1.14
CA ARG A 662 11.17 -2.66 -1.84
C ARG A 662 11.89 -3.59 -0.88
N GLU A 663 12.23 -3.17 0.34
CA GLU A 663 12.84 -4.02 1.36
C GLU A 663 11.95 -5.21 1.72
N VAL A 664 10.66 -4.96 1.97
CA VAL A 664 9.69 -6.02 2.27
C VAL A 664 9.56 -6.98 1.09
N ILE A 665 9.52 -6.50 -0.15
CA ILE A 665 9.47 -7.37 -1.33
C ILE A 665 10.78 -8.14 -1.50
N ALA A 666 11.94 -7.50 -1.30
CA ALA A 666 13.28 -8.08 -1.45
C ALA A 666 13.47 -9.29 -0.56
N SER A 667 13.24 -9.08 0.73
CA SER A 667 13.45 -10.10 1.75
C SER A 667 12.48 -11.24 1.65
N ASN A 668 11.40 -11.05 0.89
CA ASN A 668 10.36 -12.03 0.66
C ASN A 668 10.24 -12.36 -0.83
N TYR A 669 11.32 -12.24 -1.62
CA TYR A 669 11.26 -12.41 -3.08
C TYR A 669 10.69 -13.78 -3.49
N LYS A 670 11.06 -14.86 -2.79
CA LYS A 670 10.49 -16.21 -3.02
C LYS A 670 8.96 -16.24 -2.84
N ILE A 671 8.42 -15.36 -2.00
CA ILE A 671 6.97 -15.19 -1.77
C ILE A 671 6.36 -14.41 -2.92
N PHE A 672 6.98 -13.28 -3.27
CA PHE A 672 6.42 -12.34 -4.24
C PHE A 672 6.63 -12.74 -5.70
N SER A 673 7.52 -13.68 -6.00
CA SER A 673 7.86 -14.08 -7.38
C SER A 673 6.65 -14.54 -8.19
N ASN A 674 5.60 -15.03 -7.53
CA ASN A 674 4.35 -15.48 -8.16
C ASN A 674 3.12 -14.64 -7.75
N VAL A 675 3.29 -13.64 -6.90
CA VAL A 675 2.20 -12.77 -6.42
C VAL A 675 1.92 -11.69 -7.44
N PHE A 676 2.95 -11.02 -7.96
CA PHE A 676 2.79 -9.96 -8.95
C PHE A 676 2.85 -10.56 -10.36
N VAL A 677 1.69 -10.63 -11.03
CA VAL A 677 1.54 -11.27 -12.36
C VAL A 677 1.59 -10.29 -13.53
N GLY A 678 1.60 -8.99 -13.25
CA GLY A 678 1.73 -7.93 -14.26
C GLY A 678 3.10 -7.89 -14.96
N SER A 679 3.22 -7.03 -15.96
CA SER A 679 4.54 -6.68 -16.50
C SER A 679 5.24 -5.71 -15.55
N PRO A 680 6.50 -5.97 -15.15
CA PRO A 680 7.25 -4.99 -14.39
C PRO A 680 7.61 -3.79 -15.29
N LYS A 681 7.88 -2.64 -14.67
CA LYS A 681 8.46 -1.51 -15.40
C LYS A 681 9.84 -1.89 -15.93
N ASN A 682 10.28 -1.24 -17.02
CA ASN A 682 11.66 -1.32 -17.52
C ASN A 682 12.65 -0.58 -16.59
N GLU A 683 12.41 -0.64 -15.29
CA GLU A 683 13.17 -0.08 -14.21
C GLU A 683 13.26 -1.16 -13.14
N SER A 684 14.48 -1.48 -12.76
CA SER A 684 14.74 -2.34 -11.61
C SER A 684 15.64 -1.60 -10.64
N VAL A 685 15.45 -1.85 -9.36
CA VAL A 685 16.27 -1.27 -8.31
C VAL A 685 17.13 -2.37 -7.71
N ASN A 686 18.42 -2.14 -7.70
CA ASN A 686 19.36 -3.02 -7.04
C ASN A 686 19.22 -2.85 -5.51
N MET A 687 18.81 -3.93 -4.84
CA MET A 687 18.60 -3.98 -3.39
C MET A 687 19.80 -4.51 -2.60
N GLY A 688 20.91 -4.84 -3.25
CA GLY A 688 22.08 -5.45 -2.63
C GLY A 688 21.71 -6.66 -1.75
N THR A 689 21.95 -6.55 -0.44
CA THR A 689 21.92 -7.65 0.53
C THR A 689 20.57 -8.21 0.94
N ASN A 690 19.47 -7.52 0.62
CA ASN A 690 18.18 -7.81 1.22
C ASN A 690 17.45 -9.02 0.61
N MET A 691 18.01 -9.68 -0.41
CA MET A 691 17.46 -10.90 -1.01
C MET A 691 17.93 -12.21 -0.35
N TYR A 692 18.95 -12.16 0.52
CA TYR A 692 19.57 -13.36 1.08
C TYR A 692 18.99 -13.71 2.45
N ASN A 693 18.43 -14.92 2.59
CA ASN A 693 18.11 -15.45 3.92
C ASN A 693 19.39 -16.03 4.54
N VAL A 694 19.93 -15.37 5.56
CA VAL A 694 21.20 -15.75 6.18
C VAL A 694 21.09 -17.06 6.95
N GLU A 695 19.90 -17.45 7.40
CA GLU A 695 19.67 -18.75 8.04
C GLU A 695 19.88 -19.91 7.06
N ASP A 696 19.52 -19.74 5.79
CA ASP A 696 19.76 -20.75 4.73
C ASP A 696 21.27 -21.00 4.52
N CYS A 697 22.10 -20.05 4.93
CA CYS A 697 23.56 -20.15 4.84
C CYS A 697 24.15 -21.00 5.97
N ILE A 698 23.40 -21.32 7.03
CA ILE A 698 23.94 -21.94 8.26
C ILE A 698 23.19 -23.23 8.60
N THR A 699 23.92 -24.34 8.66
CA THR A 699 23.39 -25.62 9.15
C THR A 699 23.97 -25.95 10.52
N LYS A 700 23.11 -26.10 11.55
CA LYS A 700 23.49 -26.57 12.90
C LYS A 700 23.37 -28.10 12.94
N GLY A 701 24.48 -28.79 13.23
CA GLY A 701 24.51 -30.23 13.46
C GLY A 701 23.82 -30.62 14.77
N THR A 702 23.50 -31.91 14.93
CA THR A 702 22.97 -32.43 16.18
C THR A 702 24.03 -32.33 17.28
N TRP A 703 23.73 -31.59 18.34
CA TRP A 703 24.66 -31.45 19.46
C TRP A 703 24.66 -32.72 20.33
N ARG A 704 25.82 -33.02 20.94
CA ARG A 704 26.01 -34.17 21.83
C ARG A 704 26.61 -33.75 23.17
N ILE A 705 26.26 -34.48 24.23
CA ILE A 705 26.85 -34.32 25.55
C ILE A 705 28.18 -35.08 25.58
N LEU A 706 29.27 -34.40 25.96
CA LEU A 706 30.55 -35.04 26.25
C LEU A 706 30.56 -35.51 27.71
N LYS A 707 31.00 -36.75 27.94
CA LYS A 707 31.05 -37.37 29.27
C LYS A 707 32.18 -36.83 30.12
#